data_AF-A0A5N5QAT5-F1
#
_entry.id   AF-A0A5N5QAT5-F1
#
_cell.length_a   1.000
_cell.length_b   1.000
_cell.length_c   1.000
_cell.angle_alpha   90.00
_cell.angle_beta   90.00
_cell.angle_gamma   90.00
#
_symmetry.space_group_name_H-M   'P 1'
#
loop_
_entity.id
_entity.type
_entity.pdbx_description
1 polymer ?
#
loop_
_entity_poly.entity_id
_entity_poly.type
_entity_poly.pdbx_seq_one_letter_code
_entity_poly.pdbx_strand_id
1 'polypeptide(L)'
;MVRQYSSLFLHVSSQPDPNVNPSLWEHRLQQRRSVSRNPFELVDSPMDCGLTRIDSPAAIQSPLELDGSKPCSNINESGGEEIAESKRNHDMEWGERFPPWLGLLYDLAWTATFSSLTSNSQFKESWVRIGHQGLLPYPHACSFLEDSVSYIVFFITTWWIWVSQIFYNVDFYTDDWFHLVFTFLQLVTFGALAATTQGFDVTNYILHSPGSSQLEPYDIMTISPDRYEAEHVTRISLQVITLVVALSRALLLVQHLRVVIYAKLTSKSGCFPRRLLIVPTSLFMSTMLFFGAFAIMMTPAGAEPYGAGIKFALWGVALLVEMVSHIIRFQLEIDQGIRLRSHRSVTGRLRDITIIILGEGVNAIASTFYAIERAPGFSSPTASSIICCGIIVFFLAYLYFEGAAPLRCVRRRAAWVMMHLPWLLSVILLLEGVKNQLLLSSFLTSNAHLSRGMGVIFRVTVESAQFNTTLRPLLLQSGISFDNAYRELIDLARLNSTDAGRMAEATSTRAQAWITGAWFLRIHMSSMLNTYLNFMPNDTIPDATYSIIARYQTDLNYTWQDISSTISTHKLPLFGEVMESLLEPSLTNARYIMAMCGATFIFLASLNLIQSWPRDRFHWASIFSRYAMGFSVLSLLLLNFGKNQYYVAWTDREDSERAGVFLWIDSDWVLPTLALAYVIQFIIDTILVYLSVWYSKKEASQSETIEKYA
;
A
#
# COMPACT_ATOMS: atom_id res chain seq x y z
N MET A 1 -55.23 -36.39 13.21
CA MET A 1 -54.15 -35.47 12.81
C MET A 1 -54.37 -34.13 13.49
N VAL A 2 -53.77 -33.91 14.65
CA VAL A 2 -53.83 -32.64 15.38
C VAL A 2 -52.57 -31.87 15.00
N ARG A 3 -52.71 -30.79 14.20
CA ARG A 3 -51.61 -29.87 13.89
C ARG A 3 -51.25 -29.14 15.18
N GLN A 4 -50.14 -29.53 15.81
CA GLN A 4 -49.43 -28.67 16.75
C GLN A 4 -48.93 -27.45 15.99
N TYR A 5 -49.63 -26.32 16.13
CA TYR A 5 -49.09 -25.03 15.72
C TYR A 5 -47.92 -24.71 16.64
N SER A 6 -46.71 -24.62 16.08
CA SER A 6 -45.52 -24.16 16.80
C SER A 6 -45.81 -22.82 17.48
N SER A 7 -45.63 -22.77 18.80
CA SER A 7 -45.80 -21.58 19.66
C SER A 7 -44.94 -20.37 19.25
N LEU A 8 -44.01 -20.56 18.32
CA LEU A 8 -43.10 -19.54 17.80
C LEU A 8 -43.83 -18.44 17.00
N PHE A 9 -45.02 -18.71 16.45
CA PHE A 9 -45.80 -17.72 15.68
C PHE A 9 -46.96 -17.07 16.45
N LEU A 10 -47.30 -17.56 17.65
CA LEU A 10 -48.40 -17.00 18.46
C LEU A 10 -48.07 -15.63 19.06
N HIS A 11 -46.78 -15.28 19.19
CA HIS A 11 -46.34 -13.95 19.62
C HIS A 11 -46.26 -12.91 18.48
N VAL A 12 -46.55 -13.30 17.23
CA VAL A 12 -46.45 -12.37 16.07
C VAL A 12 -47.71 -11.52 15.90
N SER A 13 -48.86 -11.92 16.45
CA SER A 13 -50.14 -11.21 16.27
C SER A 13 -50.49 -10.20 17.35
N SER A 14 -49.80 -10.17 18.49
CA SER A 14 -50.01 -9.14 19.51
C SER A 14 -49.44 -7.81 19.00
N GLN A 15 -50.25 -6.75 19.02
CA GLN A 15 -49.75 -5.40 18.75
C GLN A 15 -48.56 -5.12 19.69
N PRO A 16 -47.49 -4.50 19.18
CA PRO A 16 -46.33 -4.20 19.99
C PRO A 16 -46.73 -3.25 21.11
N ASP A 17 -46.82 -3.77 22.34
CA ASP A 17 -47.06 -2.99 23.53
C ASP A 17 -45.71 -2.50 24.09
N PRO A 18 -45.46 -1.18 24.12
CA PRO A 18 -44.23 -0.62 24.66
C PRO A 18 -44.01 -0.98 26.13
N ASN A 19 -45.06 -1.33 26.87
CA ASN A 19 -44.97 -1.70 28.29
C ASN A 19 -44.50 -3.14 28.50
N VAL A 20 -44.67 -4.02 27.51
CA VAL A 20 -44.33 -5.45 27.64
C VAL A 20 -42.85 -5.71 27.41
N ASN A 21 -42.23 -4.99 26.47
CA ASN A 21 -40.79 -5.06 26.20
C ASN A 21 -40.24 -3.66 25.86
N PRO A 22 -39.99 -2.80 26.86
CA PRO A 22 -39.55 -1.42 26.63
C PRO A 22 -38.21 -1.37 25.88
N SER A 23 -37.30 -2.30 26.15
CA SER A 23 -36.02 -2.40 25.43
C SER A 23 -36.19 -2.74 23.94
N LEU A 24 -37.13 -3.60 23.59
CA LEU A 24 -37.41 -3.98 22.21
C LEU A 24 -38.17 -2.88 21.47
N TRP A 25 -39.03 -2.14 22.18
CA TRP A 25 -39.68 -0.94 21.67
C TRP A 25 -38.67 0.17 21.40
N GLU A 26 -37.78 0.46 22.35
CA GLU A 26 -36.66 1.41 22.18
C GLU A 26 -35.76 0.99 21.02
N HIS A 27 -35.42 -0.30 20.92
CA HIS A 27 -34.65 -0.82 19.79
C HIS A 27 -35.38 -0.64 18.45
N ARG A 28 -36.70 -0.87 18.38
CA ARG A 28 -37.50 -0.63 17.17
C ARG A 28 -37.62 0.86 16.83
N LEU A 29 -37.72 1.72 17.84
CA LEU A 29 -37.70 3.18 17.65
C LEU A 29 -36.34 3.65 17.13
N GLN A 30 -35.24 3.09 17.66
CA GLN A 30 -33.90 3.33 17.14
C GLN A 30 -33.71 2.79 15.71
N GLN A 31 -34.34 1.66 15.37
CA GLN A 31 -34.35 1.14 14.00
C GLN A 31 -35.18 2.01 13.04
N ARG A 32 -36.17 2.75 13.55
CA ARG A 32 -37.00 3.64 12.72
C ARG A 32 -36.25 4.93 12.43
N ARG A 33 -35.44 4.90 11.38
CA ARG A 33 -34.73 6.09 10.90
C ARG A 33 -35.69 7.07 10.24
N SER A 34 -35.56 8.34 10.61
CA SER A 34 -36.24 9.42 9.89
C SER A 34 -35.70 9.52 8.45
N VAL A 35 -36.50 10.08 7.53
CA VAL A 35 -36.06 10.27 6.15
C VAL A 35 -34.90 11.28 6.07
N SER A 36 -35.01 12.37 6.82
CA SER A 36 -34.00 13.41 6.93
C SER A 36 -34.16 14.11 8.28
N ARG A 37 -33.06 14.24 9.03
CA ARG A 37 -33.01 14.95 10.31
C ARG A 37 -32.20 16.24 10.20
N ASN A 38 -32.55 17.28 10.96
CA ASN A 38 -31.77 18.50 10.99
C ASN A 38 -30.48 18.28 11.81
N PRO A 39 -29.28 18.45 11.23
CA PRO A 39 -28.01 18.23 11.95
C PRO A 39 -27.75 19.25 13.07
N PHE A 40 -28.48 20.37 13.09
CA PHE A 40 -28.37 21.42 14.11
C PHE A 40 -29.43 21.33 15.20
N GLU A 41 -30.35 20.35 15.12
CA GLU A 41 -31.35 20.13 16.15
C GLU A 41 -30.65 19.65 17.42
N LEU A 42 -30.81 20.39 18.52
CA LEU A 42 -30.35 19.93 19.83
C LEU A 42 -31.10 18.65 20.14
N VAL A 43 -30.35 17.56 20.30
CA VAL A 43 -30.89 16.37 20.94
C VAL A 43 -31.14 16.78 22.38
N ASP A 44 -32.39 17.00 22.75
CA ASP A 44 -32.78 17.04 24.16
C ASP A 44 -32.27 15.73 24.74
N SER A 45 -31.19 15.82 25.51
CA SER A 45 -30.58 14.64 26.10
C SER A 45 -31.68 13.92 26.86
N PRO A 46 -32.03 12.67 26.52
CA PRO A 46 -32.78 11.88 27.47
C PRO A 46 -31.93 11.89 28.74
N MET A 47 -32.59 12.12 29.89
CA MET A 47 -32.01 11.95 31.22
C MET A 47 -31.03 10.77 31.22
N ASP A 48 -29.95 10.88 31.99
CA ASP A 48 -29.05 9.79 32.38
C ASP A 48 -29.80 8.46 32.59
N CYS A 49 -30.04 7.72 31.51
CA CYS A 49 -30.42 6.33 31.57
C CYS A 49 -29.12 5.61 31.80
N GLY A 50 -28.92 5.24 33.07
CA GLY A 50 -27.72 4.58 33.57
C GLY A 50 -27.18 3.56 32.57
N LEU A 51 -25.93 3.77 32.17
CA LEU A 51 -25.15 2.83 31.39
C LEU A 51 -25.24 1.47 32.10
N THR A 52 -26.05 0.55 31.59
CA THR A 52 -25.98 -0.85 31.94
C THR A 52 -24.62 -1.34 31.45
N ARG A 53 -23.69 -1.35 32.40
CA ARG A 53 -22.40 -2.02 32.39
C ARG A 53 -22.66 -3.48 31.99
N ILE A 54 -22.48 -3.80 30.71
CA ILE A 54 -22.39 -5.20 30.27
C ILE A 54 -21.06 -5.71 30.80
N ASP A 55 -21.16 -6.68 31.70
CA ASP A 55 -20.05 -7.32 32.40
C ASP A 55 -18.98 -7.83 31.43
N SER A 56 -17.74 -7.39 31.67
CA SER A 56 -16.53 -8.19 31.44
C SER A 56 -15.89 -8.43 32.80
N PRO A 57 -15.43 -9.66 33.10
CA PRO A 57 -15.13 -10.05 34.47
C PRO A 57 -13.82 -9.45 34.97
N ALA A 58 -13.92 -8.88 36.18
CA ALA A 58 -12.93 -8.79 37.26
C ALA A 58 -11.46 -8.47 36.91
N ALA A 59 -11.10 -7.20 37.06
CA ALA A 59 -9.82 -6.83 37.66
C ALA A 59 -10.12 -6.03 38.94
N ILE A 60 -9.91 -6.70 40.08
CA ILE A 60 -10.01 -6.14 41.43
C ILE A 60 -8.83 -5.18 41.63
N GLN A 61 -9.11 -3.88 41.79
CA GLN A 61 -8.24 -2.99 42.54
C GLN A 61 -9.13 -2.13 43.46
N SER A 62 -8.96 -2.39 44.75
CA SER A 62 -9.58 -1.72 45.90
C SER A 62 -9.11 -0.25 46.02
N PRO A 63 -10.00 0.71 46.35
CA PRO A 63 -9.59 2.03 46.79
C PRO A 63 -9.12 1.97 48.25
N LEU A 64 -7.96 2.56 48.52
CA LEU A 64 -7.48 2.82 49.87
C LEU A 64 -8.46 3.73 50.63
N GLU A 65 -8.88 3.26 51.81
CA GLU A 65 -9.45 4.06 52.88
C GLU A 65 -8.41 5.09 53.35
N LEU A 66 -8.83 6.35 53.46
CA LEU A 66 -8.14 7.34 54.29
C LEU A 66 -9.18 7.89 55.27
N ASP A 67 -9.15 7.33 56.48
CA ASP A 67 -9.88 7.80 57.66
C ASP A 67 -9.09 8.93 58.34
N GLY A 68 -9.80 9.89 58.95
CA GLY A 68 -9.16 10.98 59.69
C GLY A 68 -9.97 12.26 59.82
N SER A 69 -11.13 12.18 60.45
CA SER A 69 -11.91 13.33 60.93
C SER A 69 -11.12 14.26 61.88
N LYS A 70 -11.30 15.58 61.76
CA LYS A 70 -11.32 16.52 62.90
C LYS A 70 -12.04 17.85 62.55
N PRO A 71 -12.97 18.34 63.40
CA PRO A 71 -13.67 19.61 63.21
C PRO A 71 -13.08 20.76 64.06
N CYS A 72 -13.59 21.97 63.82
CA CYS A 72 -13.28 23.31 64.40
C CYS A 72 -12.38 24.17 63.51
N SER A 73 -12.60 25.48 63.29
CA SER A 73 -13.58 26.46 63.76
C SER A 73 -13.31 27.80 63.04
N ASN A 74 -14.38 28.58 62.78
CA ASN A 74 -14.45 30.03 62.58
C ASN A 74 -13.17 30.84 62.33
N ILE A 75 -13.02 31.40 61.12
CA ILE A 75 -12.42 32.73 60.88
C ILE A 75 -13.24 33.44 59.79
N ASN A 76 -13.64 34.67 60.10
CA ASN A 76 -14.37 35.60 59.24
C ASN A 76 -13.46 36.26 58.19
N GLU A 77 -14.08 36.62 57.06
CA GLU A 77 -13.81 37.78 56.20
C GLU A 77 -12.40 37.99 55.61
N SER A 78 -12.26 37.80 54.29
CA SER A 78 -12.21 38.92 53.32
C SER A 78 -11.57 38.50 51.99
N GLY A 79 -12.16 38.97 50.88
CA GLY A 79 -11.41 39.30 49.67
C GLY A 79 -11.29 38.23 48.58
N GLY A 80 -12.19 38.30 47.58
CA GLY A 80 -11.85 38.00 46.18
C GLY A 80 -11.82 36.54 45.77
N GLU A 81 -12.96 35.87 45.74
CA GLU A 81 -13.15 34.70 44.87
C GLU A 81 -13.23 35.18 43.41
N GLU A 82 -12.06 35.28 42.79
CA GLU A 82 -11.92 35.15 41.35
C GLU A 82 -12.43 33.74 41.01
N ILE A 83 -13.67 33.68 40.49
CA ILE A 83 -14.24 32.46 39.91
C ILE A 83 -13.25 32.02 38.84
N ALA A 84 -12.38 31.09 39.18
CA ALA A 84 -11.60 30.34 38.23
C ALA A 84 -12.63 29.70 37.29
N GLU A 85 -12.83 30.31 36.12
CA GLU A 85 -13.56 29.73 35.01
C GLU A 85 -12.94 28.35 34.81
N SER A 86 -13.61 27.35 35.38
CA SER A 86 -13.36 25.94 35.14
C SER A 86 -13.32 25.81 33.63
N LYS A 87 -12.10 25.66 33.11
CA LYS A 87 -11.75 25.66 31.70
C LYS A 87 -12.64 24.62 31.04
N ARG A 88 -13.79 25.07 30.52
CA ARG A 88 -14.90 24.21 30.11
C ARG A 88 -14.31 23.29 29.07
N ASN A 89 -14.20 21.99 29.37
CA ASN A 89 -13.60 21.02 28.45
C ASN A 89 -14.34 21.11 27.11
N HIS A 90 -13.73 21.82 26.14
CA HIS A 90 -14.29 22.08 24.82
C HIS A 90 -14.36 20.81 23.94
N ASP A 91 -13.89 19.67 24.47
CA ASP A 91 -13.80 18.39 23.77
C ASP A 91 -14.92 17.39 24.14
N MET A 92 -15.94 17.80 24.90
CA MET A 92 -17.07 16.91 25.17
C MET A 92 -17.81 16.64 23.85
N GLU A 93 -17.90 15.37 23.45
CA GLU A 93 -18.53 14.96 22.20
C GLU A 93 -20.04 15.10 22.33
N TRP A 94 -20.67 15.89 21.47
CA TRP A 94 -22.12 16.08 21.50
C TRP A 94 -22.79 15.46 20.28
N GLY A 95 -23.63 14.45 20.51
CA GLY A 95 -24.57 13.87 19.54
C GLY A 95 -24.18 12.49 18.97
N GLU A 96 -25.02 11.98 18.07
CA GLU A 96 -24.94 10.62 17.52
C GLU A 96 -23.60 10.34 16.82
N ARG A 97 -22.93 9.27 17.26
CA ARG A 97 -21.70 8.79 16.64
C ARG A 97 -22.02 8.07 15.33
N PHE A 98 -21.17 8.29 14.32
CA PHE A 98 -21.19 7.50 13.10
C PHE A 98 -21.10 5.99 13.47
N PRO A 99 -22.00 5.13 12.97
CA PRO A 99 -21.97 3.72 13.29
C PRO A 99 -20.59 3.10 12.97
N PRO A 100 -19.90 2.49 13.96
CA PRO A 100 -18.54 2.00 13.76
C PRO A 100 -18.41 1.00 12.60
N TRP A 101 -19.39 0.10 12.46
CA TRP A 101 -19.41 -0.90 11.38
C TRP A 101 -19.51 -0.26 9.99
N LEU A 102 -20.25 0.85 9.86
CA LEU A 102 -20.40 1.55 8.59
C LEU A 102 -19.11 2.31 8.26
N GLY A 103 -18.42 2.82 9.29
CA GLY A 103 -17.09 3.43 9.15
C GLY A 103 -16.09 2.42 8.63
N LEU A 104 -16.03 1.26 9.28
CA LEU A 104 -15.17 0.16 8.90
C LEU A 104 -15.45 -0.33 7.47
N LEU A 105 -16.73 -0.49 7.10
CA LEU A 105 -17.12 -0.93 5.74
C LEU A 105 -16.66 0.06 4.68
N TYR A 106 -16.81 1.36 4.95
CA TYR A 106 -16.35 2.41 4.06
C TYR A 106 -14.82 2.43 3.92
N ASP A 107 -14.10 2.26 5.03
CA ASP A 107 -12.64 2.21 5.06
C ASP A 107 -12.13 0.95 4.33
N LEU A 108 -12.82 -0.18 4.45
CA LEU A 108 -12.51 -1.42 3.73
C LEU A 108 -12.76 -1.30 2.22
N ALA A 109 -13.85 -0.65 1.80
CA ALA A 109 -14.11 -0.39 0.38
C ALA A 109 -13.08 0.55 -0.23
N TRP A 110 -12.64 1.57 0.52
CA TRP A 110 -11.52 2.42 0.10
C TRP A 110 -10.24 1.60 -0.05
N THR A 111 -9.88 0.75 0.92
CA THR A 111 -8.66 -0.07 0.82
C THR A 111 -8.74 -1.08 -0.34
N ALA A 112 -9.92 -1.64 -0.62
CA ALA A 112 -10.13 -2.55 -1.74
C ALA A 112 -9.79 -1.92 -3.11
N THR A 113 -9.96 -0.60 -3.25
CA THR A 113 -9.54 0.12 -4.48
C THR A 113 -8.04 0.02 -4.72
N PHE A 114 -7.24 -0.07 -3.66
CA PHE A 114 -5.79 -0.22 -3.75
C PHE A 114 -5.35 -1.66 -3.81
N SER A 115 -6.05 -2.58 -3.13
CA SER A 115 -5.72 -4.01 -3.17
C SER A 115 -5.74 -4.53 -4.61
N SER A 116 -6.70 -4.09 -5.43
CA SER A 116 -6.75 -4.34 -6.88
C SER A 116 -5.55 -3.75 -7.64
N LEU A 117 -5.10 -2.54 -7.27
CA LEU A 117 -3.87 -1.98 -7.84
C LEU A 117 -2.65 -2.77 -7.42
N THR A 118 -2.39 -2.96 -6.13
CA THR A 118 -1.18 -3.62 -5.63
C THR A 118 -1.09 -5.10 -6.01
N SER A 119 -2.22 -5.76 -6.25
CA SER A 119 -2.24 -7.15 -6.73
C SER A 119 -1.97 -7.28 -8.23
N ASN A 120 -2.39 -6.30 -9.04
CA ASN A 120 -2.32 -6.35 -10.50
C ASN A 120 -1.26 -5.40 -11.10
N SER A 121 -0.75 -4.44 -10.33
CA SER A 121 0.28 -3.50 -10.73
C SER A 121 1.62 -4.22 -10.66
N GLN A 122 1.89 -4.99 -11.69
CA GLN A 122 3.24 -5.00 -12.21
C GLN A 122 3.55 -3.53 -12.49
N PHE A 123 4.57 -2.97 -11.85
CA PHE A 123 5.17 -1.72 -12.32
C PHE A 123 5.70 -2.04 -13.72
N LYS A 124 4.81 -1.99 -14.72
CA LYS A 124 5.12 -2.30 -16.10
C LYS A 124 6.11 -1.24 -16.54
N GLU A 125 7.32 -1.68 -16.81
CA GLU A 125 8.38 -0.85 -17.36
C GLU A 125 7.89 -0.29 -18.70
N SER A 126 7.41 0.95 -18.71
CA SER A 126 7.05 1.66 -19.95
C SER A 126 8.26 2.40 -20.52
N TRP A 127 9.45 1.79 -20.42
CA TRP A 127 10.69 2.31 -20.98
C TRP A 127 11.36 1.30 -21.92
N VAL A 128 10.58 0.71 -22.84
CA VAL A 128 11.13 0.07 -24.03
C VAL A 128 11.76 1.15 -24.92
N ARG A 129 13.06 1.38 -24.68
CA ARG A 129 14.08 1.62 -25.70
C ARG A 129 13.66 2.58 -26.83
N ILE A 130 13.37 3.84 -26.52
CA ILE A 130 13.58 4.91 -27.52
C ILE A 130 15.08 5.15 -27.57
N GLY A 131 15.74 4.47 -28.50
CA GLY A 131 17.16 4.58 -28.68
C GLY A 131 17.59 5.99 -29.04
N HIS A 132 18.58 6.53 -28.33
CA HIS A 132 19.80 6.96 -29.01
C HIS A 132 21.01 6.98 -28.08
N GLN A 133 22.05 6.33 -28.59
CA GLN A 133 23.42 6.28 -28.12
C GLN A 133 24.00 7.70 -28.20
N GLY A 134 23.81 8.50 -27.14
CA GLY A 134 24.11 9.93 -27.15
C GLY A 134 24.60 10.45 -25.79
N LEU A 135 25.76 9.95 -25.37
CA LEU A 135 26.80 10.63 -24.58
C LEU A 135 26.38 11.72 -23.55
N LEU A 136 25.46 11.47 -22.63
CA LEU A 136 25.40 12.19 -21.35
C LEU A 136 25.01 11.25 -20.21
N PRO A 137 25.79 11.15 -19.12
CA PRO A 137 25.47 10.30 -18.01
C PRO A 137 24.56 11.05 -17.01
N TYR A 138 23.52 10.35 -16.53
CA TYR A 138 22.65 10.66 -15.38
C TYR A 138 21.37 11.50 -15.63
N PRO A 139 20.24 10.80 -15.85
CA PRO A 139 18.98 11.14 -15.17
C PRO A 139 18.20 9.91 -14.64
N HIS A 140 18.87 8.84 -14.19
CA HIS A 140 18.19 7.58 -13.81
C HIS A 140 17.39 7.60 -12.49
N ALA A 141 17.53 8.63 -11.65
CA ALA A 141 16.78 8.71 -10.39
C ALA A 141 15.29 9.07 -10.58
N CYS A 142 14.91 9.65 -11.73
CA CYS A 142 13.52 10.03 -12.02
C CYS A 142 12.67 8.90 -12.63
N SER A 143 13.30 7.85 -13.18
CA SER A 143 12.56 6.80 -13.91
C SER A 143 11.58 6.02 -13.00
N PHE A 144 11.95 5.72 -11.75
CA PHE A 144 11.04 5.09 -10.81
C PHE A 144 9.87 6.00 -10.40
N LEU A 145 10.11 7.31 -10.35
CA LEU A 145 9.04 8.26 -10.10
C LEU A 145 8.04 8.24 -11.25
N GLU A 146 8.47 8.11 -12.51
CA GLU A 146 7.57 8.12 -13.68
C GLU A 146 6.55 6.97 -13.66
N ASP A 147 6.96 5.73 -13.37
CA ASP A 147 6.04 4.59 -13.27
C ASP A 147 5.21 4.63 -11.96
N SER A 148 5.79 5.20 -10.89
CA SER A 148 5.08 5.41 -9.62
C SER A 148 4.12 6.60 -9.65
N VAL A 149 4.25 7.54 -10.59
CA VAL A 149 3.43 8.76 -10.64
C VAL A 149 1.96 8.39 -10.85
N SER A 150 1.66 7.45 -11.73
CA SER A 150 0.30 6.94 -11.96
C SER A 150 -0.32 6.46 -10.66
N TYR A 151 0.40 5.60 -9.93
CA TYR A 151 -0.04 5.09 -8.63
C TYR A 151 -0.21 6.20 -7.58
N ILE A 152 0.75 7.12 -7.48
CA ILE A 152 0.74 8.23 -6.52
C ILE A 152 -0.44 9.17 -6.80
N VAL A 153 -0.68 9.54 -8.06
CA VAL A 153 -1.79 10.42 -8.47
C VAL A 153 -3.13 9.76 -8.15
N PHE A 154 -3.28 8.48 -8.46
CA PHE A 154 -4.48 7.72 -8.09
C PHE A 154 -4.67 7.67 -6.57
N PHE A 155 -3.60 7.37 -5.83
CA PHE A 155 -3.61 7.33 -4.36
C PHE A 155 -4.03 8.67 -3.76
N ILE A 156 -3.44 9.78 -4.19
CA ILE A 156 -3.81 11.13 -3.73
C ILE A 156 -5.29 11.41 -4.02
N THR A 157 -5.77 11.07 -5.21
CA THR A 157 -7.15 11.31 -5.62
C THR A 157 -8.14 10.53 -4.76
N THR A 158 -7.92 9.23 -4.62
CA THR A 158 -8.80 8.32 -3.87
C THR A 158 -8.70 8.57 -2.36
N TRP A 159 -7.51 8.88 -1.83
CA TRP A 159 -7.34 9.38 -0.47
C TRP A 159 -8.15 10.65 -0.22
N TRP A 160 -8.09 11.61 -1.14
CA TRP A 160 -8.82 12.86 -1.00
C TRP A 160 -10.34 12.65 -1.04
N ILE A 161 -10.85 11.76 -1.91
CA ILE A 161 -12.26 11.32 -1.90
C ILE A 161 -12.65 10.84 -0.50
N TRP A 162 -11.84 9.95 0.07
CA TRP A 162 -12.10 9.40 1.39
C TRP A 162 -12.06 10.45 2.49
N VAL A 163 -10.97 11.21 2.61
CA VAL A 163 -10.78 12.23 3.66
C VAL A 163 -11.91 13.27 3.66
N SER A 164 -12.28 13.77 2.48
CA SER A 164 -13.35 14.78 2.35
C SER A 164 -14.71 14.23 2.81
N GLN A 165 -15.04 12.98 2.48
CA GLN A 165 -16.25 12.31 2.98
C GLN A 165 -16.19 12.05 4.50
N ILE A 166 -15.03 11.67 5.02
CA ILE A 166 -14.85 11.51 6.48
C ILE A 166 -15.13 12.82 7.20
N PHE A 167 -14.56 13.93 6.73
CA PHE A 167 -14.79 15.22 7.36
C PHE A 167 -16.27 15.58 7.37
N TYR A 168 -16.99 15.33 6.26
CA TYR A 168 -18.43 15.50 6.24
C TYR A 168 -19.15 14.62 7.28
N ASN A 169 -18.84 13.32 7.34
CA ASN A 169 -19.48 12.38 8.27
C ASN A 169 -19.17 12.74 9.74
N VAL A 170 -17.95 13.19 10.05
CA VAL A 170 -17.59 13.59 11.42
C VAL A 170 -18.36 14.84 11.85
N ASP A 171 -18.54 15.80 10.94
CA ASP A 171 -19.13 17.08 11.27
C ASP A 171 -20.66 17.07 11.29
N PHE A 172 -21.27 16.33 10.35
CA PHE A 172 -22.69 16.50 9.99
C PHE A 172 -23.51 15.20 9.97
N TYR A 173 -22.94 14.07 10.38
CA TYR A 173 -23.69 12.81 10.36
C TYR A 173 -24.97 12.89 11.20
N THR A 174 -26.06 12.39 10.64
CA THR A 174 -27.33 12.15 11.34
C THR A 174 -27.78 10.74 11.02
N ASP A 175 -28.35 10.02 12.00
CA ASP A 175 -28.87 8.67 11.74
C ASP A 175 -30.21 8.74 10.97
N ASP A 176 -30.13 9.05 9.67
CA ASP A 176 -31.25 9.13 8.75
C ASP A 176 -31.02 8.35 7.45
N TRP A 177 -32.12 8.09 6.73
CA TRP A 177 -32.06 7.39 5.45
C TRP A 177 -31.25 8.16 4.40
N PHE A 178 -31.27 9.49 4.45
CA PHE A 178 -30.47 10.32 3.55
C PHE A 178 -28.98 9.98 3.65
N HIS A 179 -28.38 10.01 4.85
CA HIS A 179 -26.96 9.69 5.01
C HIS A 179 -26.64 8.24 4.60
N LEU A 180 -27.51 7.30 4.94
CA LEU A 180 -27.32 5.90 4.59
C LEU A 180 -27.28 5.70 3.07
N VAL A 181 -28.23 6.29 2.33
CA VAL A 181 -28.29 6.22 0.86
C VAL A 181 -27.05 6.83 0.24
N PHE A 182 -26.61 8.00 0.72
CA PHE A 182 -25.41 8.63 0.19
C PHE A 182 -24.14 7.85 0.51
N THR A 183 -24.04 7.24 1.69
CA THR A 183 -22.90 6.37 2.03
C THR A 183 -22.90 5.12 1.16
N PHE A 184 -24.07 4.55 0.86
CA PHE A 184 -24.19 3.47 -0.12
C PHE A 184 -23.76 3.90 -1.52
N LEU A 185 -24.18 5.08 -2.00
CA LEU A 185 -23.75 5.60 -3.29
C LEU A 185 -22.23 5.84 -3.34
N GLN A 186 -21.63 6.36 -2.26
CA GLN A 186 -20.18 6.48 -2.17
C GLN A 186 -19.47 5.12 -2.13
N LEU A 187 -20.06 4.10 -1.50
CA LEU A 187 -19.54 2.73 -1.56
C LEU A 187 -19.51 2.21 -3.00
N VAL A 188 -20.56 2.48 -3.78
CA VAL A 188 -20.60 2.16 -5.21
C VAL A 188 -19.50 2.92 -5.98
N THR A 189 -19.20 4.17 -5.63
CA THR A 189 -18.08 4.89 -6.26
C THR A 189 -16.74 4.22 -6.01
N PHE A 190 -16.45 3.74 -4.79
CA PHE A 190 -15.22 2.97 -4.54
C PHE A 190 -15.23 1.61 -5.23
N GLY A 191 -16.36 0.92 -5.27
CA GLY A 191 -16.49 -0.33 -6.03
C GLY A 191 -16.19 -0.13 -7.52
N ALA A 192 -16.69 0.97 -8.11
CA ALA A 192 -16.39 1.33 -9.49
C ALA A 192 -14.90 1.69 -9.68
N LEU A 193 -14.30 2.46 -8.77
CA LEU A 193 -12.87 2.76 -8.80
C LEU A 193 -12.04 1.46 -8.76
N ALA A 194 -12.32 0.55 -7.81
CA ALA A 194 -11.63 -0.74 -7.68
C ALA A 194 -11.74 -1.65 -8.91
N ALA A 195 -12.84 -1.55 -9.66
CA ALA A 195 -13.04 -2.33 -10.89
C ALA A 195 -12.25 -1.74 -12.08
N THR A 196 -11.95 -0.44 -12.05
CA THR A 196 -11.31 0.30 -13.17
C THR A 196 -9.82 0.56 -12.98
N THR A 197 -9.25 0.10 -11.86
CA THR A 197 -7.83 0.25 -11.56
C THR A 197 -6.92 -0.62 -12.40
N GLN A 198 -7.45 -1.70 -12.99
CA GLN A 198 -6.68 -2.57 -13.87
C GLN A 198 -6.29 -1.80 -15.14
N GLY A 199 -4.98 -1.61 -15.37
CA GLY A 199 -4.45 -0.87 -16.51
C GLY A 199 -4.45 0.66 -16.38
N PHE A 200 -4.61 1.20 -15.17
CA PHE A 200 -4.46 2.63 -14.93
C PHE A 200 -2.99 3.06 -15.02
N ASP A 201 -2.64 3.69 -16.14
CA ASP A 201 -1.32 4.28 -16.35
C ASP A 201 -1.45 5.68 -16.97
N VAL A 202 -1.24 6.68 -16.11
CA VAL A 202 -1.22 8.10 -16.46
C VAL A 202 -0.05 8.42 -17.37
N THR A 203 1.10 7.78 -17.14
CA THR A 203 2.33 8.03 -17.89
C THR A 203 2.19 7.50 -19.31
N ASN A 204 1.68 6.28 -19.49
CA ASN A 204 1.32 5.78 -20.82
C ASN A 204 0.29 6.69 -21.51
N TYR A 205 -0.72 7.15 -20.79
CA TYR A 205 -1.72 8.03 -21.38
C TYR A 205 -1.13 9.40 -21.79
N ILE A 206 -0.18 9.97 -21.03
CA ILE A 206 0.46 11.25 -21.38
C ILE A 206 1.48 11.07 -22.51
N LEU A 207 2.28 10.01 -22.47
CA LEU A 207 3.36 9.75 -23.44
C LEU A 207 2.84 9.17 -24.76
N HIS A 208 1.82 8.32 -24.72
CA HIS A 208 1.25 7.63 -25.87
C HIS A 208 -0.16 8.11 -26.25
N SER A 209 -0.64 9.23 -25.70
CA SER A 209 -1.80 9.91 -26.29
C SER A 209 -1.53 10.09 -27.78
N PRO A 210 -2.52 9.88 -28.67
CA PRO A 210 -2.38 10.13 -30.10
C PRO A 210 -2.05 11.62 -30.33
N GLY A 211 -0.76 11.94 -30.32
CA GLY A 211 -0.30 13.29 -29.99
C GLY A 211 1.15 13.46 -29.51
N SER A 212 1.93 12.41 -29.31
CA SER A 212 3.39 12.50 -29.14
C SER A 212 4.02 13.39 -30.23
N SER A 213 5.08 14.16 -29.91
CA SER A 213 5.81 15.01 -30.86
C SER A 213 6.48 14.21 -32.01
N GLN A 214 6.60 12.89 -31.84
CA GLN A 214 6.80 11.92 -32.91
C GLN A 214 5.56 11.01 -32.95
N LEU A 215 4.58 11.33 -33.79
CA LEU A 215 3.49 10.41 -34.11
C LEU A 215 4.11 9.16 -34.74
N GLU A 216 4.07 8.02 -34.06
CA GLU A 216 3.79 6.80 -34.82
C GLU A 216 2.38 6.99 -35.38
N PRO A 217 2.19 7.03 -36.71
CA PRO A 217 0.87 7.16 -37.28
C PRO A 217 0.00 6.02 -36.77
N TYR A 218 -1.15 6.38 -36.20
CA TYR A 218 -2.20 5.46 -35.78
C TYR A 218 -2.81 4.83 -37.04
N ASP A 219 -2.13 3.86 -37.62
CA ASP A 219 -2.65 3.04 -38.71
C ASP A 219 -3.26 1.78 -38.11
N ILE A 220 -4.60 1.70 -38.18
CA ILE A 220 -5.39 0.56 -37.73
C ILE A 220 -4.90 -0.75 -38.38
N MET A 221 -4.24 -0.65 -39.53
CA MET A 221 -3.73 -1.79 -40.28
C MET A 221 -2.39 -2.33 -39.76
N THR A 222 -1.66 -1.58 -38.91
CA THR A 222 -0.31 -1.96 -38.44
C THR A 222 -0.20 -2.14 -36.93
N ILE A 223 -1.26 -1.87 -36.17
CA ILE A 223 -1.22 -1.99 -34.70
C ILE A 223 -1.26 -3.45 -34.27
N SER A 224 -0.44 -3.82 -33.29
CA SER A 224 -0.55 -5.14 -32.66
C SER A 224 -1.85 -5.22 -31.85
N PRO A 225 -2.53 -6.38 -31.83
CA PRO A 225 -3.74 -6.59 -31.02
C PRO A 225 -3.53 -6.22 -29.54
N ASP A 226 -2.38 -6.57 -28.98
CA ASP A 226 -2.06 -6.33 -27.56
C ASP A 226 -1.93 -4.84 -27.23
N ARG A 227 -1.35 -4.06 -28.15
CA ARG A 227 -1.26 -2.60 -27.99
C ARG A 227 -2.62 -1.94 -28.07
N TYR A 228 -3.46 -2.38 -29.01
CA TYR A 228 -4.83 -1.87 -29.12
C TYR A 228 -5.65 -2.17 -27.85
N GLU A 229 -5.54 -3.38 -27.32
CA GLU A 229 -6.22 -3.76 -26.07
C GLU A 229 -5.75 -2.90 -24.89
N ALA A 230 -4.44 -2.72 -24.72
CA ALA A 230 -3.88 -1.89 -23.66
C ALA A 230 -4.36 -0.42 -23.75
N GLU A 231 -4.28 0.19 -24.93
CA GLU A 231 -4.71 1.59 -25.12
C GLU A 231 -6.22 1.76 -24.91
N HIS A 232 -7.02 0.80 -25.41
CA HIS A 232 -8.47 0.80 -25.24
C HIS A 232 -8.87 0.68 -23.76
N VAL A 233 -8.24 -0.24 -23.02
CA VAL A 233 -8.48 -0.41 -21.58
C VAL A 233 -8.08 0.85 -20.82
N THR A 234 -6.89 1.41 -21.05
CA THR A 234 -6.45 2.63 -20.37
C THR A 234 -7.39 3.81 -20.66
N ARG A 235 -7.84 3.96 -21.90
CA ARG A 235 -8.78 5.03 -22.28
C ARG A 235 -10.12 4.90 -21.55
N ILE A 236 -10.70 3.71 -21.53
CA ILE A 236 -11.98 3.46 -20.85
C ILE A 236 -11.81 3.63 -19.34
N SER A 237 -10.76 3.08 -18.75
CA SER A 237 -10.47 3.20 -17.32
C SER A 237 -10.35 4.67 -16.90
N LEU A 238 -9.62 5.51 -17.64
CA LEU A 238 -9.52 6.95 -17.35
C LEU A 238 -10.86 7.68 -17.45
N GLN A 239 -11.69 7.35 -18.45
CA GLN A 239 -13.02 7.93 -18.60
C GLN A 239 -13.91 7.58 -17.42
N VAL A 240 -13.93 6.31 -17.03
CA VAL A 240 -14.74 5.84 -15.89
C VAL A 240 -14.24 6.45 -14.59
N ILE A 241 -12.93 6.46 -14.33
CA ILE A 241 -12.37 7.06 -13.11
C ILE A 241 -12.74 8.55 -13.05
N THR A 242 -12.57 9.31 -14.14
CA THR A 242 -12.93 10.74 -14.17
C THR A 242 -14.40 10.96 -13.85
N LEU A 243 -15.28 10.15 -14.45
CA LEU A 243 -16.72 10.21 -14.21
C LEU A 243 -17.05 9.88 -12.75
N VAL A 244 -16.47 8.81 -12.21
CA VAL A 244 -16.72 8.36 -10.84
C VAL A 244 -16.22 9.39 -9.82
N VAL A 245 -15.06 9.99 -10.05
CA VAL A 245 -14.55 11.10 -9.22
C VAL A 245 -15.52 12.28 -9.29
N ALA A 246 -15.96 12.69 -10.49
CA ALA A 246 -16.92 13.78 -10.67
C ALA A 246 -18.25 13.52 -9.93
N LEU A 247 -18.78 12.29 -10.05
CA LEU A 247 -20.00 11.87 -9.36
C LEU A 247 -19.82 11.88 -7.85
N SER A 248 -18.70 11.38 -7.32
CA SER A 248 -18.41 11.43 -5.89
C SER A 248 -18.42 12.86 -5.34
N ARG A 249 -17.88 13.83 -6.10
CA ARG A 249 -17.93 15.26 -5.74
C ARG A 249 -19.32 15.84 -5.82
N ALA A 250 -20.10 15.50 -6.82
CA ALA A 250 -21.50 15.90 -6.93
C ALA A 250 -22.33 15.36 -5.73
N LEU A 251 -22.11 14.11 -5.33
CA LEU A 251 -22.77 13.51 -4.16
C LEU A 251 -22.41 14.26 -2.88
N LEU A 252 -21.12 14.52 -2.65
CA LEU A 252 -20.65 15.27 -1.49
C LEU A 252 -21.15 16.73 -1.50
N LEU A 253 -21.26 17.36 -2.67
CA LEU A 253 -21.85 18.69 -2.83
C LEU A 253 -23.32 18.70 -2.41
N VAL A 254 -24.13 17.73 -2.84
CA VAL A 254 -25.54 17.62 -2.45
C VAL A 254 -25.68 17.47 -0.93
N GLN A 255 -24.83 16.66 -0.31
CA GLN A 255 -24.77 16.52 1.14
C GLN A 255 -24.47 17.85 1.84
N HIS A 256 -23.47 18.61 1.38
CA HIS A 256 -23.14 19.93 1.93
C HIS A 256 -24.21 20.99 1.66
N LEU A 257 -24.86 20.98 0.50
CA LEU A 257 -25.98 21.88 0.19
C LEU A 257 -27.15 21.66 1.14
N ARG A 258 -27.46 20.40 1.46
CA ARG A 258 -28.46 20.06 2.48
C ARG A 258 -28.14 20.70 3.83
N VAL A 259 -26.89 20.59 4.29
CA VAL A 259 -26.45 21.20 5.55
C VAL A 259 -26.61 22.73 5.52
N VAL A 260 -26.27 23.38 4.40
CA VAL A 260 -26.46 24.82 4.21
C VAL A 260 -27.95 25.21 4.27
N ILE A 261 -28.83 24.42 3.66
CA ILE A 261 -30.29 24.64 3.70
C ILE A 261 -30.80 24.54 5.14
N TYR A 262 -30.43 23.50 5.88
CA TYR A 262 -30.82 23.33 7.28
C TYR A 262 -30.26 24.43 8.19
N ALA A 263 -29.01 24.85 7.96
CA ALA A 263 -28.41 25.97 8.70
C ALA A 263 -29.21 27.27 8.47
N LYS A 264 -29.61 27.53 7.23
CA LYS A 264 -30.44 28.70 6.87
C LYS A 264 -31.84 28.62 7.49
N LEU A 265 -32.47 27.45 7.49
CA LEU A 265 -33.79 27.23 8.09
C LEU A 265 -33.77 27.37 9.62
N THR A 266 -32.68 26.96 10.26
CA THR A 266 -32.52 27.02 11.72
C THR A 266 -32.13 28.42 12.20
N SER A 267 -31.38 29.17 11.39
CA SER A 267 -30.96 30.55 11.67
C SER A 267 -32.08 31.57 11.43
N LYS A 268 -33.19 31.47 12.17
CA LYS A 268 -34.34 32.40 12.04
C LYS A 268 -34.08 33.83 12.57
N SER A 269 -32.95 34.08 13.25
CA SER A 269 -32.68 35.38 13.91
C SER A 269 -31.22 35.87 13.85
N GLY A 270 -30.31 35.19 13.14
CA GLY A 270 -28.87 35.51 13.15
C GLY A 270 -28.22 35.65 11.78
N CYS A 271 -27.07 36.32 11.71
CA CYS A 271 -26.22 36.38 10.52
C CYS A 271 -25.79 34.97 10.11
N PHE A 272 -26.13 34.57 8.89
CA PHE A 272 -25.74 33.28 8.33
C PHE A 272 -24.20 33.14 8.35
N PRO A 273 -23.64 32.02 8.88
CA PRO A 273 -22.20 31.84 8.97
C PRO A 273 -21.61 31.65 7.58
N ARG A 274 -21.06 32.73 6.99
CA ARG A 274 -20.40 32.71 5.66
C ARG A 274 -19.35 31.60 5.51
N ARG A 275 -18.76 31.17 6.63
CA ARG A 275 -17.76 30.09 6.69
C ARG A 275 -18.30 28.72 6.25
N LEU A 276 -19.59 28.44 6.47
CA LEU A 276 -20.21 27.19 6.04
C LEU A 276 -20.33 27.07 4.51
N LEU A 277 -20.23 28.20 3.78
CA LEU A 277 -20.27 28.23 2.32
C LEU A 277 -18.93 27.92 1.65
N ILE A 278 -17.81 28.06 2.36
CA ILE A 278 -16.46 27.89 1.77
C ILE A 278 -16.34 26.52 1.12
N VAL A 279 -16.62 25.44 1.87
CA VAL A 279 -16.52 24.07 1.35
C VAL A 279 -17.51 23.80 0.20
N PRO A 280 -18.83 24.07 0.32
CA PRO A 280 -19.76 23.93 -0.80
C PRO A 280 -19.35 24.69 -2.07
N THR A 281 -18.84 25.93 -1.94
CA THR A 281 -18.39 26.70 -3.12
C THR A 281 -17.19 26.05 -3.79
N SER A 282 -16.24 25.53 -3.01
CA SER A 282 -15.09 24.81 -3.53
C SER A 282 -15.47 23.48 -4.19
N LEU A 283 -16.41 22.74 -3.60
CA LEU A 283 -16.95 21.50 -4.16
C LEU A 283 -17.71 21.75 -5.45
N PHE A 284 -18.47 22.85 -5.55
CA PHE A 284 -19.13 23.24 -6.80
C PHE A 284 -18.10 23.50 -7.90
N MET A 285 -17.08 24.32 -7.61
CA MET A 285 -15.99 24.59 -8.56
C MET A 285 -15.27 23.31 -8.99
N SER A 286 -14.89 22.46 -8.05
CA SER A 286 -14.23 21.19 -8.33
C SER A 286 -15.10 20.23 -9.13
N THR A 287 -16.38 20.11 -8.80
CA THR A 287 -17.35 19.29 -9.54
C THR A 287 -17.45 19.77 -11.00
N MET A 288 -17.53 21.08 -11.23
CA MET A 288 -17.53 21.65 -12.59
C MET A 288 -16.23 21.35 -13.34
N LEU A 289 -15.08 21.44 -12.67
CA LEU A 289 -13.78 21.13 -13.28
C LEU A 289 -13.65 19.65 -13.66
N PHE A 290 -14.10 18.72 -12.81
CA PHE A 290 -14.07 17.28 -13.13
C PHE A 290 -15.05 16.90 -14.25
N PHE A 291 -16.27 17.45 -14.25
CA PHE A 291 -17.18 17.27 -15.39
C PHE A 291 -16.64 17.92 -16.67
N GLY A 292 -15.95 19.07 -16.56
CA GLY A 292 -15.24 19.68 -17.68
C GLY A 292 -14.14 18.77 -18.23
N ALA A 293 -13.33 18.17 -17.36
CA ALA A 293 -12.30 17.21 -17.75
C ALA A 293 -12.91 15.97 -18.45
N PHE A 294 -14.02 15.45 -17.91
CA PHE A 294 -14.77 14.35 -18.52
C PHE A 294 -15.35 14.73 -19.89
N ALA A 295 -15.92 15.93 -20.03
CA ALA A 295 -16.44 16.42 -21.30
C ALA A 295 -15.32 16.51 -22.35
N ILE A 296 -14.15 17.04 -21.99
CA ILE A 296 -12.98 17.09 -22.89
C ILE A 296 -12.55 15.67 -23.29
N MET A 297 -12.60 14.69 -22.37
CA MET A 297 -12.30 13.28 -22.68
C MET A 297 -13.25 12.64 -23.70
N MET A 298 -14.49 13.10 -23.78
CA MET A 298 -15.47 12.62 -24.76
C MET A 298 -15.33 13.31 -26.14
N THR A 299 -14.59 14.42 -26.22
CA THR A 299 -14.35 15.13 -27.48
C THR A 299 -13.10 14.63 -28.21
N PRO A 300 -13.04 14.76 -29.56
CA PRO A 300 -11.83 14.46 -30.33
C PRO A 300 -10.61 15.28 -29.89
N ALA A 301 -10.83 16.53 -29.45
CA ALA A 301 -9.78 17.39 -28.90
C ALA A 301 -9.13 16.82 -27.64
N GLY A 302 -9.79 15.88 -26.94
CA GLY A 302 -9.20 15.18 -25.83
C GLY A 302 -8.14 14.16 -26.23
N ALA A 303 -8.10 13.73 -27.49
CA ALA A 303 -7.08 12.81 -28.00
C ALA A 303 -5.77 13.55 -28.28
N GLU A 304 -5.84 14.85 -28.56
CA GLU A 304 -4.68 15.71 -28.80
C GLU A 304 -3.82 15.91 -27.53
N PRO A 305 -2.49 16.09 -27.66
CA PRO A 305 -1.57 16.17 -26.52
C PRO A 305 -1.86 17.39 -25.64
N TYR A 306 -2.27 18.49 -26.26
CA TYR A 306 -2.71 19.70 -25.56
C TYR A 306 -3.97 19.44 -24.73
N GLY A 307 -4.92 18.67 -25.27
CA GLY A 307 -6.11 18.22 -24.55
C GLY A 307 -5.79 17.29 -23.38
N ALA A 308 -4.83 16.39 -23.54
CA ALA A 308 -4.35 15.53 -22.45
C ALA A 308 -3.78 16.35 -21.29
N GLY A 309 -2.89 17.30 -21.57
CA GLY A 309 -2.33 18.21 -20.55
C GLY A 309 -3.39 19.03 -19.81
N ILE A 310 -4.39 19.57 -20.53
CA ILE A 310 -5.49 20.31 -19.92
C ILE A 310 -6.29 19.45 -18.94
N LYS A 311 -6.58 18.19 -19.26
CA LYS A 311 -7.36 17.30 -18.38
C LYS A 311 -6.67 17.09 -17.03
N PHE A 312 -5.36 16.81 -17.03
CA PHE A 312 -4.59 16.65 -15.80
C PHE A 312 -4.46 17.95 -15.02
N ALA A 313 -4.29 19.08 -15.72
CA ALA A 313 -4.31 20.39 -15.08
C ALA A 313 -5.66 20.66 -14.39
N LEU A 314 -6.79 20.34 -15.04
CA LEU A 314 -8.13 20.46 -14.45
C LEU A 314 -8.29 19.58 -13.22
N TRP A 315 -7.84 18.32 -13.27
CA TRP A 315 -7.83 17.41 -12.12
C TRP A 315 -7.02 17.96 -10.94
N GLY A 316 -5.77 18.35 -11.20
CA GLY A 316 -4.87 18.88 -10.18
C GLY A 316 -5.42 20.16 -9.54
N VAL A 317 -5.95 21.08 -10.35
CA VAL A 317 -6.58 22.32 -9.86
C VAL A 317 -7.84 22.01 -9.06
N ALA A 318 -8.68 21.09 -9.51
CA ALA A 318 -9.90 20.70 -8.79
C ALA A 318 -9.59 20.16 -7.38
N LEU A 319 -8.64 19.24 -7.28
CA LEU A 319 -8.18 18.70 -5.98
C LEU A 319 -7.55 19.81 -5.12
N LEU A 320 -6.68 20.65 -5.68
CA LEU A 320 -6.01 21.72 -4.95
C LEU A 320 -7.01 22.74 -4.38
N VAL A 321 -8.02 23.14 -5.16
CA VAL A 321 -9.08 24.06 -4.71
C VAL A 321 -9.84 23.48 -3.51
N GLU A 322 -10.17 22.20 -3.52
CA GLU A 322 -10.81 21.54 -2.38
C GLU A 322 -9.88 21.44 -1.18
N MET A 323 -8.63 21.02 -1.38
CA MET A 323 -7.63 20.88 -0.31
C MET A 323 -7.40 22.19 0.43
N VAL A 324 -7.19 23.27 -0.32
CA VAL A 324 -7.01 24.62 0.23
C VAL A 324 -8.27 25.05 0.99
N SER A 325 -9.46 24.77 0.47
CA SER A 325 -10.73 25.16 1.11
C SER A 325 -10.95 24.43 2.44
N HIS A 326 -10.61 23.14 2.53
CA HIS A 326 -10.63 22.40 3.79
C HIS A 326 -9.56 22.89 4.78
N ILE A 327 -8.34 23.20 4.33
CA ILE A 327 -7.28 23.76 5.18
C ILE A 327 -7.72 25.11 5.76
N ILE A 328 -8.25 26.01 4.93
CA ILE A 328 -8.77 27.31 5.37
C ILE A 328 -9.90 27.12 6.39
N ARG A 329 -10.81 26.17 6.15
CA ARG A 329 -11.88 25.84 7.09
C ARG A 329 -11.33 25.44 8.47
N PHE A 330 -10.26 24.65 8.53
CA PHE A 330 -9.63 24.25 9.80
C PHE A 330 -8.88 25.38 10.52
N GLN A 331 -8.45 26.41 9.80
CA GLN A 331 -7.72 27.54 10.39
C GLN A 331 -8.64 28.60 11.03
N LEU A 332 -9.90 28.65 10.62
CA LEU A 332 -10.87 29.65 11.10
C LEU A 332 -11.55 29.17 12.41
N GLU A 333 -11.08 29.66 13.55
CA GLU A 333 -11.67 29.37 14.89
C GLU A 333 -13.15 29.76 14.95
N ILE A 334 -14.03 28.80 15.26
CA ILE A 334 -15.48 29.01 15.31
C ILE A 334 -15.84 29.71 16.61
N ASP A 335 -15.95 31.04 16.53
CA ASP A 335 -16.24 31.92 17.67
C ASP A 335 -17.74 32.09 17.95
N GLN A 336 -18.62 31.41 17.19
CA GLN A 336 -20.06 31.71 17.20
C GLN A 336 -20.91 30.44 17.25
N GLY A 337 -21.40 30.08 18.45
CA GLY A 337 -22.67 29.37 18.76
C GLY A 337 -22.99 27.99 18.14
N ILE A 338 -22.38 27.64 17.01
CA ILE A 338 -22.57 26.40 16.26
C ILE A 338 -21.37 25.51 16.60
N ARG A 339 -21.53 24.72 17.65
CA ARG A 339 -20.54 23.70 18.02
C ARG A 339 -20.54 22.61 16.95
N LEU A 340 -19.45 22.48 16.20
CA LEU A 340 -19.21 21.29 15.37
C LEU A 340 -19.04 20.07 16.26
N ARG A 341 -19.48 18.90 15.76
CA ARG A 341 -19.34 17.62 16.45
C ARG A 341 -17.87 17.27 16.65
N SER A 342 -17.56 16.59 17.75
CA SER A 342 -16.19 16.21 18.12
C SER A 342 -15.45 15.51 16.99
N HIS A 343 -14.24 16.00 16.69
CA HIS A 343 -13.32 15.43 15.71
C HIS A 343 -12.46 14.26 16.25
N ARG A 344 -12.69 13.76 17.47
CA ARG A 344 -11.92 12.62 18.02
C ARG A 344 -12.12 11.34 17.20
N SER A 345 -13.24 11.24 16.49
CA SER A 345 -13.58 10.12 15.59
C SER A 345 -12.63 9.99 14.39
N VAL A 346 -12.03 11.08 13.89
CA VAL A 346 -11.11 11.04 12.73
C VAL A 346 -9.84 10.26 13.06
N THR A 347 -9.28 10.47 14.25
CA THR A 347 -8.08 9.74 14.72
C THR A 347 -8.36 8.25 14.87
N GLY A 348 -9.55 7.87 15.35
CA GLY A 348 -9.98 6.47 15.40
C GLY A 348 -9.99 5.83 14.01
N ARG A 349 -10.62 6.50 13.03
CA ARG A 349 -10.70 6.00 11.65
C ARG A 349 -9.35 5.93 10.94
N LEU A 350 -8.46 6.88 11.18
CA LEU A 350 -7.10 6.85 10.64
C LEU A 350 -6.25 5.70 11.20
N ARG A 351 -6.51 5.29 12.44
CA ARG A 351 -5.95 4.05 12.98
C ARG A 351 -6.59 2.83 12.31
N ASP A 352 -7.90 2.81 12.18
CA ASP A 352 -8.61 1.64 11.64
C ASP A 352 -8.20 1.36 10.17
N ILE A 353 -8.14 2.39 9.32
CA ILE A 353 -7.63 2.29 7.94
C ILE A 353 -6.18 1.79 7.89
N THR A 354 -5.33 2.23 8.81
CA THR A 354 -3.94 1.77 8.91
C THR A 354 -3.87 0.27 9.22
N ILE A 355 -4.70 -0.22 10.14
CA ILE A 355 -4.79 -1.65 10.45
C ILE A 355 -5.26 -2.43 9.23
N ILE A 356 -6.26 -1.93 8.50
CA ILE A 356 -6.77 -2.58 7.28
C ILE A 356 -5.66 -2.66 6.23
N ILE A 357 -4.91 -1.59 5.99
CA ILE A 357 -3.77 -1.57 5.05
C ILE A 357 -2.69 -2.58 5.45
N LEU A 358 -2.31 -2.61 6.74
CA LEU A 358 -1.36 -3.60 7.24
C LEU A 358 -1.88 -5.02 7.06
N GLY A 359 -3.16 -5.27 7.32
CA GLY A 359 -3.81 -6.56 7.11
C GLY A 359 -3.80 -7.01 5.65
N GLU A 360 -4.13 -6.11 4.72
CA GLU A 360 -4.06 -6.39 3.28
C GLU A 360 -2.62 -6.68 2.83
N GLY A 361 -1.63 -5.92 3.31
CA GLY A 361 -0.22 -6.20 3.03
C GLY A 361 0.25 -7.55 3.59
N VAL A 362 -0.20 -7.94 4.79
CA VAL A 362 0.05 -9.28 5.35
C VAL A 362 -0.59 -10.36 4.51
N ASN A 363 -1.84 -10.16 4.07
CA ASN A 363 -2.53 -11.11 3.19
C ASN A 363 -1.78 -11.29 1.86
N ALA A 364 -1.30 -10.19 1.27
CA ALA A 364 -0.49 -10.22 0.06
C ALA A 364 0.83 -10.99 0.27
N ILE A 365 1.56 -10.71 1.36
CA ILE A 365 2.79 -11.46 1.69
C ILE A 365 2.47 -12.94 1.96
N ALA A 366 1.42 -13.26 2.71
CA ALA A 366 1.03 -14.64 3.01
C ALA A 366 0.67 -15.43 1.74
N SER A 367 0.05 -14.79 0.75
CA SER A 367 -0.26 -15.43 -0.53
C SER A 367 1.00 -15.90 -1.28
N THR A 368 2.12 -15.19 -1.12
CA THR A 368 3.41 -15.59 -1.72
C THR A 368 4.02 -16.83 -1.08
N PHE A 369 3.69 -17.14 0.19
CA PHE A 369 4.21 -18.32 0.86
C PHE A 369 3.81 -19.61 0.15
N TYR A 370 2.64 -19.64 -0.47
CA TYR A 370 2.19 -20.79 -1.26
C TYR A 370 3.11 -21.06 -2.47
N ALA A 371 3.57 -20.01 -3.14
CA ALA A 371 4.53 -20.12 -4.23
C ALA A 371 5.88 -20.64 -3.70
N ILE A 372 6.33 -20.14 -2.54
CA ILE A 372 7.58 -20.56 -1.89
C ILE A 372 7.53 -22.03 -1.46
N GLU A 373 6.42 -22.49 -0.89
CA GLU A 373 6.24 -23.89 -0.46
C GLU A 373 6.29 -24.87 -1.63
N ARG A 374 5.82 -24.46 -2.81
CA ARG A 374 5.86 -25.27 -4.03
C ARG A 374 7.21 -25.23 -4.75
N ALA A 375 8.07 -24.27 -4.41
CA ALA A 375 9.29 -24.05 -5.16
C ALA A 375 10.38 -25.08 -4.84
N PRO A 376 11.23 -25.44 -5.82
CA PRO A 376 12.38 -26.29 -5.58
C PRO A 376 13.37 -25.61 -4.61
N GLY A 377 13.89 -26.37 -3.65
CA GLY A 377 15.03 -25.93 -2.85
C GLY A 377 14.71 -24.94 -1.73
N PHE A 378 13.68 -25.22 -0.91
CA PHE A 378 13.44 -24.45 0.32
C PHE A 378 14.71 -24.41 1.19
N SER A 379 15.24 -23.21 1.38
CA SER A 379 16.56 -22.99 1.96
C SER A 379 16.48 -22.20 3.28
N SER A 380 17.53 -22.29 4.10
CA SER A 380 17.63 -21.52 5.35
C SER A 380 17.51 -19.99 5.13
N PRO A 381 18.15 -19.39 4.09
CA PRO A 381 17.93 -17.99 3.75
C PRO A 381 16.46 -17.64 3.47
N THR A 382 15.75 -18.46 2.69
CA THR A 382 14.32 -18.25 2.41
C THR A 382 13.48 -18.23 3.69
N ALA A 383 13.71 -19.17 4.61
CA ALA A 383 13.03 -19.21 5.90
C ALA A 383 13.33 -17.97 6.76
N SER A 384 14.59 -17.52 6.77
CA SER A 384 15.01 -16.29 7.46
C SER A 384 14.29 -15.05 6.91
N SER A 385 14.18 -14.94 5.59
CA SER A 385 13.47 -13.85 4.90
C SER A 385 11.98 -13.80 5.30
N ILE A 386 11.30 -14.95 5.39
CA ILE A 386 9.90 -15.03 5.85
C ILE A 386 9.75 -14.49 7.29
N ILE A 387 10.64 -14.90 8.20
CA ILE A 387 10.64 -14.41 9.58
C ILE A 387 10.89 -12.90 9.63
N CYS A 388 11.82 -12.40 8.80
CA CYS A 388 12.12 -10.97 8.70
C CYS A 388 10.90 -10.16 8.21
N CYS A 389 10.12 -10.67 7.25
CA CYS A 389 8.87 -10.01 6.83
C CYS A 389 7.90 -9.84 8.01
N GLY A 390 7.70 -10.89 8.82
CA GLY A 390 6.84 -10.81 10.01
C GLY A 390 7.33 -9.79 11.04
N ILE A 391 8.66 -9.72 11.26
CA ILE A 391 9.31 -8.74 12.13
C ILE A 391 9.06 -7.31 11.63
N ILE A 392 9.25 -7.05 10.33
CA ILE A 392 9.04 -5.73 9.72
C ILE A 392 7.58 -5.28 9.94
N VAL A 393 6.61 -6.12 9.59
CA VAL A 393 5.18 -5.78 9.74
C VAL A 393 4.82 -5.54 11.20
N PHE A 394 5.27 -6.41 12.11
CA PHE A 394 4.96 -6.28 13.54
C PHE A 394 5.51 -4.97 14.11
N PHE A 395 6.78 -4.66 13.87
CA PHE A 395 7.39 -3.43 14.39
C PHE A 395 6.87 -2.18 13.68
N LEU A 396 6.51 -2.26 12.40
CA LEU A 396 5.84 -1.17 11.70
C LEU A 396 4.51 -0.82 12.38
N ALA A 397 3.69 -1.82 12.70
CA ALA A 397 2.44 -1.63 13.45
C ALA A 397 2.71 -1.08 14.86
N TYR A 398 3.66 -1.67 15.58
CA TYR A 398 4.01 -1.26 16.94
C TYR A 398 4.45 0.21 17.00
N LEU A 399 5.39 0.62 16.14
CA LEU A 399 5.94 1.98 16.15
C LEU A 399 4.91 3.05 15.79
N TYR A 400 3.88 2.68 15.02
CA TYR A 400 2.74 3.55 14.72
C TYR A 400 1.79 3.69 15.92
N PHE A 401 1.35 2.58 16.53
CA PHE A 401 0.35 2.62 17.61
C PHE A 401 0.89 3.18 18.92
N GLU A 402 2.15 2.89 19.26
CA GLU A 402 2.74 3.34 20.52
C GLU A 402 3.08 4.85 20.49
N GLY A 403 3.22 5.45 19.31
CA GLY A 403 3.53 6.88 19.16
C GLY A 403 2.37 7.84 19.45
N ALA A 404 1.15 7.33 19.65
CA ALA A 404 -0.05 8.14 19.60
C ALA A 404 -0.38 8.89 20.91
N ALA A 405 0.15 10.11 21.08
CA ALA A 405 -0.27 11.04 22.15
C ALA A 405 -1.58 11.80 21.80
N PRO A 406 -2.39 12.24 22.78
CA PRO A 406 -3.61 13.00 22.50
C PRO A 406 -3.32 14.37 21.87
N LEU A 407 -3.98 14.65 20.73
CA LEU A 407 -3.89 15.91 19.99
C LEU A 407 -4.51 17.07 20.77
N ARG A 408 -3.76 18.16 20.98
CA ARG A 408 -4.23 19.34 21.75
C ARG A 408 -4.75 20.51 20.93
N CYS A 409 -4.36 20.66 19.66
CA CYS A 409 -4.69 21.85 18.87
C CYS A 409 -5.37 21.48 17.54
N VAL A 410 -6.41 22.21 17.16
CA VAL A 410 -7.19 22.01 15.93
C VAL A 410 -6.33 22.15 14.67
N ARG A 411 -5.48 23.20 14.59
CA ARG A 411 -4.58 23.40 13.43
C ARG A 411 -3.60 22.24 13.22
N ARG A 412 -3.08 21.68 14.31
CA ARG A 412 -2.18 20.52 14.27
C ARG A 412 -2.90 19.25 13.84
N ARG A 413 -4.19 19.12 14.17
CA ARG A 413 -5.03 17.99 13.74
C ARG A 413 -5.16 17.93 12.21
N ALA A 414 -5.40 19.06 11.54
CA ALA A 414 -5.46 19.09 10.08
C ALA A 414 -4.12 18.72 9.43
N ALA A 415 -3.01 19.29 9.91
CA ALA A 415 -1.67 18.93 9.44
C ALA A 415 -1.34 17.44 9.69
N TRP A 416 -1.80 16.90 10.82
CA TRP A 416 -1.63 15.49 11.18
C TRP A 416 -2.39 14.55 10.23
N VAL A 417 -3.65 14.88 9.89
CA VAL A 417 -4.42 14.13 8.88
C VAL A 417 -3.73 14.19 7.51
N MET A 418 -3.22 15.38 7.12
CA MET A 418 -2.52 15.53 5.84
C MET A 418 -1.21 14.73 5.79
N MET A 419 -0.47 14.63 6.89
CA MET A 419 0.75 13.82 6.96
C MET A 419 0.49 12.31 7.00
N HIS A 420 -0.75 11.85 7.23
CA HIS A 420 -1.07 10.44 7.05
C HIS A 420 -0.98 10.01 5.59
N LEU A 421 -1.24 10.91 4.63
CA LEU A 421 -1.13 10.59 3.20
C LEU A 421 0.28 10.09 2.82
N PRO A 422 1.37 10.86 3.01
CA PRO A 422 2.69 10.40 2.61
C PRO A 422 3.15 9.21 3.45
N TRP A 423 2.73 9.12 4.71
CA TRP A 423 3.04 7.99 5.57
C TRP A 423 2.38 6.69 5.08
N LEU A 424 1.07 6.70 4.85
CA LEU A 424 0.32 5.53 4.35
C LEU A 424 0.82 5.09 2.97
N LEU A 425 1.09 6.05 2.08
CA LEU A 425 1.69 5.77 0.78
C LEU A 425 3.02 5.02 0.95
N SER A 426 3.90 5.52 1.82
CA SER A 426 5.18 4.89 2.12
C SER A 426 5.03 3.49 2.73
N VAL A 427 4.02 3.27 3.58
CA VAL A 427 3.72 1.95 4.17
C VAL A 427 3.26 0.97 3.10
N ILE A 428 2.35 1.36 2.22
CA ILE A 428 1.86 0.48 1.14
C ILE A 428 3.01 0.10 0.21
N LEU A 429 3.80 1.08 -0.22
CA LEU A 429 4.97 0.84 -1.09
C LEU A 429 6.04 -0.01 -0.41
N LEU A 430 6.21 0.12 0.92
CA LEU A 430 7.10 -0.76 1.68
C LEU A 430 6.58 -2.20 1.72
N LEU A 431 5.29 -2.41 2.01
CA LEU A 431 4.71 -3.76 2.08
C LEU A 431 4.75 -4.46 0.71
N GLU A 432 4.50 -3.71 -0.36
CA GLU A 432 4.65 -4.18 -1.73
C GLU A 432 6.11 -4.49 -2.08
N GLY A 433 7.05 -3.63 -1.68
CA GLY A 433 8.48 -3.87 -1.84
C GLY A 433 8.95 -5.11 -1.08
N VAL A 434 8.47 -5.33 0.14
CA VAL A 434 8.78 -6.53 0.95
C VAL A 434 8.25 -7.79 0.27
N LYS A 435 7.02 -7.76 -0.27
CA LYS A 435 6.44 -8.86 -1.05
C LYS A 435 7.31 -9.20 -2.26
N ASN A 436 7.65 -8.19 -3.07
CA ASN A 436 8.41 -8.39 -4.32
C ASN A 436 9.84 -8.85 -4.03
N GLN A 437 10.48 -8.34 -2.98
CA GLN A 437 11.79 -8.80 -2.55
C GLN A 437 11.77 -10.26 -2.07
N LEU A 438 10.71 -10.67 -1.36
CA LEU A 438 10.55 -12.04 -0.91
C LEU A 438 10.40 -13.00 -2.10
N LEU A 439 9.59 -12.64 -3.09
CA LEU A 439 9.45 -13.40 -4.34
C LEU A 439 10.78 -13.49 -5.08
N LEU A 440 11.50 -12.37 -5.22
CA LEU A 440 12.80 -12.32 -5.88
C LEU A 440 13.85 -13.21 -5.19
N SER A 441 14.05 -13.07 -3.88
CA SER A 441 15.01 -13.89 -3.13
C SER A 441 14.65 -15.37 -3.19
N SER A 442 13.35 -15.71 -3.14
CA SER A 442 12.88 -17.10 -3.28
C SER A 442 13.15 -17.65 -4.68
N PHE A 443 12.90 -16.87 -5.73
CA PHE A 443 13.23 -17.25 -7.10
C PHE A 443 14.74 -17.47 -7.28
N LEU A 444 15.58 -16.54 -6.82
CA LEU A 444 17.03 -16.62 -6.95
C LEU A 444 17.60 -17.83 -6.19
N THR A 445 17.11 -18.10 -4.99
CA THR A 445 17.53 -19.28 -4.20
C THR A 445 17.09 -20.59 -4.84
N SER A 446 15.85 -20.67 -5.35
CA SER A 446 15.37 -21.83 -6.12
C SER A 446 16.17 -22.04 -7.40
N ASN A 447 16.46 -20.99 -8.16
CA ASN A 447 17.24 -21.07 -9.37
C ASN A 447 18.69 -21.48 -9.08
N ALA A 448 19.31 -20.94 -8.02
CA ALA A 448 20.64 -21.36 -7.58
C ALA A 448 20.68 -22.83 -7.14
N HIS A 449 19.62 -23.32 -6.49
CA HIS A 449 19.49 -24.74 -6.15
C HIS A 449 19.44 -25.62 -7.42
N LEU A 450 18.61 -25.25 -8.39
CA LEU A 450 18.51 -25.94 -9.68
C LEU A 450 19.84 -25.89 -10.44
N SER A 451 20.46 -24.73 -10.57
CA SER A 451 21.77 -24.54 -11.21
C SER A 451 22.85 -25.43 -10.58
N ARG A 452 22.92 -25.50 -9.24
CA ARG A 452 23.89 -26.36 -8.54
C ARG A 452 23.62 -27.85 -8.79
N GLY A 453 22.36 -28.28 -8.68
CA GLY A 453 21.97 -29.67 -8.91
C GLY A 453 22.27 -30.10 -10.35
N MET A 454 21.91 -29.25 -11.31
CA MET A 454 22.24 -29.42 -12.71
C MET A 454 23.77 -29.45 -12.93
N GLY A 455 24.54 -28.55 -12.32
CA GLY A 455 25.99 -28.51 -12.44
C GLY A 455 26.71 -29.77 -11.95
N VAL A 456 26.17 -30.44 -10.92
CA VAL A 456 26.65 -31.76 -10.48
C VAL A 456 26.39 -32.82 -11.55
N ILE A 457 25.19 -32.82 -12.15
CA ILE A 457 24.80 -33.78 -13.18
C ILE A 457 25.62 -33.60 -14.46
N PHE A 458 25.94 -32.36 -14.84
CA PHE A 458 26.77 -32.07 -16.02
C PHE A 458 28.16 -32.72 -15.94
N ARG A 459 28.68 -32.96 -14.73
CA ARG A 459 29.98 -33.62 -14.52
C ARG A 459 29.90 -35.15 -14.53
N VAL A 460 28.69 -35.71 -14.48
CA VAL A 460 28.44 -37.15 -14.43
C VAL A 460 28.14 -37.65 -15.84
N THR A 461 28.63 -38.85 -16.19
CA THR A 461 28.34 -39.45 -17.51
C THR A 461 26.84 -39.78 -17.64
N VAL A 462 26.28 -39.47 -18.82
CA VAL A 462 24.84 -39.65 -19.14
C VAL A 462 24.37 -41.10 -18.95
N GLU A 463 25.26 -42.08 -19.09
CA GLU A 463 24.97 -43.51 -18.94
C GLU A 463 24.93 -43.99 -17.47
N SER A 464 25.28 -43.13 -16.51
CA SER A 464 25.29 -43.53 -15.10
C SER A 464 23.86 -43.65 -14.53
N ALA A 465 23.63 -44.65 -13.68
CA ALA A 465 22.39 -44.76 -12.92
C ALA A 465 22.13 -43.49 -12.05
N GLN A 466 23.21 -42.82 -11.62
CA GLN A 466 23.17 -41.57 -10.85
C GLN A 466 22.51 -40.42 -11.62
N PHE A 467 22.71 -40.36 -12.95
CA PHE A 467 22.11 -39.33 -13.80
C PHE A 467 20.57 -39.34 -13.69
N ASN A 468 19.95 -40.51 -13.84
CA ASN A 468 18.49 -40.64 -13.76
C ASN A 468 17.98 -40.37 -12.33
N THR A 469 18.64 -40.93 -11.30
CA THR A 469 18.19 -40.77 -9.91
C THR A 469 18.25 -39.32 -9.40
N THR A 470 19.21 -38.53 -9.89
CA THR A 470 19.39 -37.14 -9.45
C THR A 470 18.66 -36.15 -10.34
N LEU A 471 18.64 -36.35 -11.67
CA LEU A 471 18.00 -35.42 -12.59
C LEU A 471 16.47 -35.52 -12.55
N ARG A 472 15.90 -36.73 -12.46
CA ARG A 472 14.45 -36.94 -12.43
C ARG A 472 13.74 -36.11 -11.34
N PRO A 473 14.15 -36.13 -10.06
CA PRO A 473 13.48 -35.31 -9.04
C PRO A 473 13.66 -33.81 -9.27
N LEU A 474 14.84 -33.36 -9.74
CA LEU A 474 15.08 -31.94 -10.01
C LEU A 474 14.19 -31.40 -11.14
N LEU A 475 14.04 -32.17 -12.23
CA LEU A 475 13.17 -31.79 -13.34
C LEU A 475 11.69 -31.82 -12.94
N LEU A 476 11.27 -32.82 -12.16
CA LEU A 476 9.90 -32.88 -11.68
C LEU A 476 9.58 -31.71 -10.75
N GLN A 477 10.52 -31.29 -9.89
CA GLN A 477 10.34 -30.12 -9.04
C GLN A 477 10.26 -28.80 -9.84
N SER A 478 10.91 -28.73 -11.01
CA SER A 478 10.77 -27.58 -11.92
C SER A 478 9.61 -27.73 -12.92
N GLY A 479 8.75 -28.73 -12.76
CA GLY A 479 7.58 -28.96 -13.62
C GLY A 479 7.91 -29.52 -15.01
N ILE A 480 9.13 -30.03 -15.21
CA ILE A 480 9.58 -30.63 -16.48
C ILE A 480 9.48 -32.15 -16.40
N SER A 481 8.81 -32.76 -17.39
CA SER A 481 8.81 -34.22 -17.54
C SER A 481 10.18 -34.72 -17.98
N PHE A 482 10.84 -35.52 -17.13
CA PHE A 482 12.11 -36.16 -17.44
C PHE A 482 12.06 -36.96 -18.75
N ASP A 483 10.98 -37.71 -18.98
CA ASP A 483 10.85 -38.56 -20.16
C ASP A 483 10.68 -37.74 -21.46
N ASN A 484 10.13 -36.52 -21.37
CA ASN A 484 10.07 -35.60 -22.51
C ASN A 484 11.45 -34.99 -22.77
N ALA A 485 12.10 -34.47 -21.73
CA ALA A 485 13.41 -33.87 -21.83
C ALA A 485 14.48 -34.87 -22.31
N TYR A 486 14.41 -36.13 -21.86
CA TYR A 486 15.32 -37.19 -22.30
C TYR A 486 15.07 -37.60 -23.77
N ARG A 487 13.81 -37.60 -24.22
CA ARG A 487 13.49 -37.82 -25.64
C ARG A 487 14.06 -36.71 -26.53
N GLU A 488 13.95 -35.45 -26.09
CA GLU A 488 14.56 -34.31 -26.80
C GLU A 488 16.08 -34.50 -26.95
N LEU A 489 16.78 -34.96 -25.91
CA LEU A 489 18.22 -35.27 -26.00
C LEU A 489 18.51 -36.34 -27.07
N ILE A 490 17.72 -37.42 -27.08
CA ILE A 490 17.88 -38.51 -28.06
C ILE A 490 17.64 -37.99 -29.49
N ASP A 491 16.61 -37.17 -29.69
CA ASP A 491 16.26 -36.64 -31.00
C ASP A 491 17.33 -35.66 -31.50
N LEU A 492 17.86 -34.79 -30.63
CA LEU A 492 19.01 -33.93 -30.93
C LEU A 492 20.26 -34.74 -31.29
N ALA A 493 20.53 -35.82 -30.56
CA ALA A 493 21.66 -36.71 -30.85
C ALA A 493 21.50 -37.42 -32.21
N ARG A 494 20.28 -37.83 -32.57
CA ARG A 494 19.96 -38.46 -33.87
C ARG A 494 20.11 -37.49 -35.04
N LEU A 495 19.55 -36.29 -34.94
CA LEU A 495 19.61 -35.27 -36.00
C LEU A 495 21.05 -34.88 -36.32
N ASN A 496 21.93 -34.78 -35.31
CA ASN A 496 23.32 -34.45 -35.56
C ASN A 496 24.13 -35.64 -36.10
N SER A 497 23.78 -36.88 -35.75
CA SER A 497 24.48 -38.07 -36.25
C SER A 497 24.41 -38.19 -37.78
N THR A 498 23.33 -37.69 -38.39
CA THR A 498 23.14 -37.65 -39.85
C THR A 498 24.00 -36.60 -40.56
N ASP A 499 24.30 -35.47 -39.90
CA ASP A 499 25.23 -34.44 -40.44
C ASP A 499 26.70 -34.76 -40.13
N ALA A 500 26.96 -35.35 -38.96
CA ALA A 500 28.29 -35.72 -38.49
C ALA A 500 28.89 -36.92 -39.24
N GLY A 501 28.08 -37.72 -39.97
CA GLY A 501 28.57 -38.77 -40.88
C GLY A 501 29.54 -38.29 -41.96
N ARG A 502 29.73 -36.97 -42.12
CA ARG A 502 30.70 -36.34 -43.02
C ARG A 502 31.99 -35.82 -42.34
N MET A 503 32.10 -35.83 -41.00
CA MET A 503 33.30 -35.37 -40.29
C MET A 503 33.90 -36.46 -39.38
N ALA A 504 35.21 -36.65 -39.47
CA ALA A 504 35.99 -37.77 -38.92
C ALA A 504 35.77 -38.09 -37.43
N GLU A 505 36.17 -39.29 -37.02
CA GLU A 505 35.95 -39.93 -35.71
C GLU A 505 36.39 -39.10 -34.47
N ALA A 506 37.41 -38.24 -34.60
CA ALA A 506 37.85 -37.31 -33.53
C ALA A 506 36.84 -36.17 -33.26
N THR A 507 35.88 -35.95 -34.15
CA THR A 507 34.80 -34.94 -34.01
C THR A 507 33.64 -35.46 -33.14
N SER A 508 33.54 -36.78 -32.92
CA SER A 508 32.38 -37.42 -32.26
C SER A 508 32.24 -37.09 -30.78
N THR A 509 33.32 -37.22 -29.99
CA THR A 509 33.32 -36.94 -28.55
C THR A 509 33.07 -35.47 -28.26
N ARG A 510 33.67 -34.59 -29.07
CA ARG A 510 33.45 -33.16 -28.99
C ARG A 510 31.99 -32.84 -29.32
N ALA A 511 31.45 -33.34 -30.43
CA ALA A 511 30.05 -33.13 -30.82
C ALA A 511 29.07 -33.60 -29.73
N GLN A 512 29.30 -34.75 -29.09
CA GLN A 512 28.46 -35.24 -28.01
C GLN A 512 28.49 -34.31 -26.79
N ALA A 513 29.66 -33.79 -26.40
CA ALA A 513 29.79 -32.82 -25.31
C ALA A 513 29.01 -31.53 -25.60
N TRP A 514 29.05 -31.04 -26.85
CA TRP A 514 28.29 -29.86 -27.26
C TRP A 514 26.78 -30.09 -27.24
N ILE A 515 26.29 -31.21 -27.80
CA ILE A 515 24.86 -31.55 -27.80
C ILE A 515 24.35 -31.64 -26.35
N THR A 516 25.12 -32.30 -25.49
CA THR A 516 24.78 -32.43 -24.07
C THR A 516 24.74 -31.07 -23.37
N GLY A 517 25.71 -30.19 -23.68
CA GLY A 517 25.73 -28.81 -23.17
C GLY A 517 24.54 -27.97 -23.65
N ALA A 518 24.17 -28.09 -24.92
CA ALA A 518 23.02 -27.37 -25.50
C ALA A 518 21.71 -27.82 -24.85
N TRP A 519 21.51 -29.14 -24.79
CA TRP A 519 20.37 -29.74 -24.12
C TRP A 519 20.27 -29.30 -22.65
N PHE A 520 21.40 -29.28 -21.94
CA PHE A 520 21.45 -28.85 -20.55
C PHE A 520 21.05 -27.38 -20.37
N LEU A 521 21.55 -26.47 -21.20
CA LEU A 521 21.16 -25.06 -21.18
C LEU A 521 19.67 -24.86 -21.49
N ARG A 522 19.10 -25.63 -22.42
CA ARG A 522 17.67 -25.60 -22.74
C ARG A 522 16.79 -26.05 -21.58
N ILE A 523 17.19 -27.13 -20.91
CA ILE A 523 16.52 -27.57 -19.69
C ILE A 523 16.64 -26.52 -18.60
N HIS A 524 17.83 -25.95 -18.41
CA HIS A 524 18.04 -24.92 -17.39
C HIS A 524 17.17 -23.70 -17.65
N MET A 525 17.10 -23.22 -18.89
CA MET A 525 16.21 -22.13 -19.32
C MET A 525 14.74 -22.47 -19.06
N SER A 526 14.30 -23.68 -19.43
CA SER A 526 12.92 -24.11 -19.21
C SER A 526 12.59 -24.26 -17.72
N SER A 527 13.56 -24.72 -16.93
CA SER A 527 13.43 -24.89 -15.48
C SER A 527 13.35 -23.54 -14.78
N MET A 528 14.17 -22.59 -15.21
CA MET A 528 14.15 -21.21 -14.73
C MET A 528 12.84 -20.53 -15.10
N LEU A 529 12.36 -20.66 -16.35
CA LEU A 529 11.07 -20.11 -16.77
C LEU A 529 9.91 -20.69 -15.95
N ASN A 530 9.82 -22.02 -15.80
CA ASN A 530 8.77 -22.63 -15.01
C ASN A 530 8.83 -22.20 -13.54
N THR A 531 10.04 -22.06 -12.98
CA THR A 531 10.23 -21.55 -11.62
C THR A 531 9.80 -20.10 -11.52
N TYR A 532 10.14 -19.26 -12.50
CA TYR A 532 9.71 -17.88 -12.58
C TYR A 532 8.19 -17.79 -12.62
N LEU A 533 7.53 -18.57 -13.48
CA LEU A 533 6.06 -18.62 -13.61
C LEU A 533 5.34 -19.15 -12.36
N ASN A 534 6.05 -19.84 -11.46
CA ASN A 534 5.50 -20.22 -10.15
C ASN A 534 5.47 -19.03 -9.17
N PHE A 535 6.40 -18.08 -9.30
CA PHE A 535 6.52 -16.93 -8.41
C PHE A 535 5.89 -15.66 -8.96
N MET A 536 5.95 -15.49 -10.27
CA MET A 536 5.53 -14.30 -11.01
C MET A 536 4.46 -14.70 -12.05
N PRO A 537 3.43 -13.88 -12.25
CA PRO A 537 2.38 -14.19 -13.21
C PRO A 537 2.90 -14.07 -14.66
N ASN A 538 2.31 -14.83 -15.59
CA ASN A 538 2.80 -15.00 -16.96
C ASN A 538 2.82 -13.69 -17.79
N ASP A 539 1.97 -12.74 -17.43
CA ASP A 539 1.85 -11.43 -18.06
C ASP A 539 2.98 -10.44 -17.71
N THR A 540 3.91 -10.81 -16.80
CA THR A 540 5.10 -9.99 -16.51
C THR A 540 6.17 -10.08 -17.58
N ILE A 541 6.18 -11.13 -18.38
CA ILE A 541 7.29 -11.41 -19.30
C ILE A 541 7.03 -10.65 -20.62
N PRO A 542 7.95 -9.77 -21.06
CA PRO A 542 7.80 -9.08 -22.34
C PRO A 542 7.74 -10.06 -23.52
N ASP A 543 6.92 -9.77 -24.54
CA ASP A 543 6.80 -10.60 -25.74
C ASP A 543 8.14 -10.80 -26.47
N ALA A 544 8.98 -9.76 -26.46
CA ALA A 544 10.34 -9.83 -26.97
C ALA A 544 11.14 -10.92 -26.25
N THR A 545 11.07 -10.97 -24.93
CA THR A 545 11.76 -11.96 -24.08
C THR A 545 11.18 -13.36 -24.30
N TYR A 546 9.86 -13.51 -24.43
CA TYR A 546 9.25 -14.76 -24.85
C TYR A 546 9.76 -15.26 -26.19
N SER A 547 9.89 -14.36 -27.17
CA SER A 547 10.41 -14.73 -28.49
C SER A 547 11.86 -15.21 -28.42
N ILE A 548 12.68 -14.61 -27.55
CA ILE A 548 14.08 -15.02 -27.31
C ILE A 548 14.09 -16.39 -26.61
N ILE A 549 13.26 -16.59 -25.59
CA ILE A 549 13.13 -17.88 -24.88
C ILE A 549 12.71 -18.99 -25.86
N ALA A 550 11.69 -18.73 -26.68
CA ALA A 550 11.19 -19.67 -27.66
C ALA A 550 12.26 -20.03 -28.70
N ARG A 551 13.02 -19.04 -29.18
CA ARG A 551 14.18 -19.28 -30.06
C ARG A 551 15.28 -20.08 -29.34
N TYR A 552 15.56 -19.76 -28.09
CA TYR A 552 16.55 -20.47 -27.27
C TYR A 552 16.20 -21.96 -27.09
N GLN A 553 14.91 -22.26 -26.93
CA GLN A 553 14.39 -23.62 -26.79
C GLN A 553 14.33 -24.38 -28.12
N THR A 554 14.04 -23.71 -29.24
CA THR A 554 13.81 -24.39 -30.53
C THR A 554 15.04 -24.41 -31.44
N ASP A 555 15.75 -23.29 -31.57
CA ASP A 555 16.90 -23.14 -32.48
C ASP A 555 18.21 -23.58 -31.80
N LEU A 556 18.86 -24.60 -32.37
CA LEU A 556 20.11 -25.14 -31.83
C LEU A 556 21.27 -24.16 -32.03
N ASN A 557 21.26 -23.38 -33.11
CA ASN A 557 22.32 -22.40 -33.40
C ASN A 557 22.34 -21.29 -32.36
N TYR A 558 21.17 -20.93 -31.83
CA TYR A 558 21.04 -19.91 -30.80
C TYR A 558 21.66 -20.38 -29.48
N THR A 559 21.33 -21.60 -29.02
CA THR A 559 21.98 -22.21 -27.84
C THR A 559 23.48 -22.41 -28.07
N TRP A 560 23.87 -22.77 -29.30
CA TRP A 560 25.27 -22.98 -29.67
C TRP A 560 26.12 -21.73 -29.50
N GLN A 561 25.60 -20.56 -29.85
CA GLN A 561 26.29 -19.28 -29.68
C GLN A 561 26.71 -19.08 -28.22
N ASP A 562 25.83 -19.39 -27.27
CA ASP A 562 26.10 -19.29 -25.84
C ASP A 562 27.16 -20.30 -25.36
N ILE A 563 27.11 -21.55 -25.82
CA ILE A 563 28.13 -22.55 -25.47
C ILE A 563 29.49 -22.15 -26.03
N SER A 564 29.52 -21.69 -27.28
CA SER A 564 30.77 -21.27 -27.92
C SER A 564 31.38 -20.07 -27.20
N SER A 565 30.53 -19.12 -26.77
CA SER A 565 30.92 -17.97 -25.95
C SER A 565 31.41 -18.39 -24.56
N THR A 566 30.82 -19.44 -23.98
CA THR A 566 31.24 -19.99 -22.69
C THR A 566 32.65 -20.58 -22.77
N ILE A 567 32.99 -21.24 -23.87
CA ILE A 567 34.33 -21.81 -24.08
C ILE A 567 35.37 -20.71 -24.32
N SER A 568 35.02 -19.65 -25.04
CA SER A 568 35.97 -18.58 -25.39
C SER A 568 36.13 -17.51 -24.31
N THR A 569 35.03 -17.17 -23.64
CA THR A 569 34.95 -15.98 -22.75
C THR A 569 34.33 -16.28 -21.39
N HIS A 570 33.88 -17.50 -21.13
CA HIS A 570 33.10 -17.87 -19.92
C HIS A 570 31.81 -17.07 -19.74
N LYS A 571 31.21 -16.60 -20.84
CA LYS A 571 29.95 -15.83 -20.84
C LYS A 571 28.83 -16.60 -21.54
N LEU A 572 27.61 -16.45 -21.02
CA LEU A 572 26.37 -16.89 -21.68
C LEU A 572 25.53 -15.63 -22.00
N PRO A 573 25.87 -14.88 -23.06
CA PRO A 573 25.25 -13.58 -23.32
C PRO A 573 23.73 -13.66 -23.52
N LEU A 574 23.22 -14.67 -24.25
CA LEU A 574 21.80 -14.77 -24.58
C LEU A 574 20.99 -15.28 -23.37
N PHE A 575 21.52 -16.27 -22.65
CA PHE A 575 20.93 -16.70 -21.38
C PHE A 575 20.91 -15.55 -20.36
N GLY A 576 22.00 -14.79 -20.28
CA GLY A 576 22.12 -13.62 -19.40
C GLY A 576 21.12 -12.53 -19.74
N GLU A 577 20.91 -12.24 -21.02
CA GLU A 577 19.91 -11.26 -21.49
C GLU A 577 18.49 -11.68 -21.08
N VAL A 578 18.14 -12.96 -21.24
CA VAL A 578 16.83 -13.46 -20.79
C VAL A 578 16.70 -13.35 -19.28
N MET A 579 17.71 -13.78 -18.51
CA MET A 579 17.69 -13.70 -17.05
C MET A 579 17.55 -12.26 -16.57
N GLU A 580 18.32 -11.34 -17.15
CA GLU A 580 18.27 -9.92 -16.81
C GLU A 580 16.90 -9.33 -17.11
N SER A 581 16.34 -9.61 -18.30
CA SER A 581 15.01 -9.13 -18.67
C SER A 581 13.90 -9.70 -17.78
N LEU A 582 14.00 -10.95 -17.33
CA LEU A 582 13.02 -11.53 -16.40
C LEU A 582 13.10 -10.91 -15.00
N LEU A 583 14.31 -10.55 -14.57
CA LEU A 583 14.58 -10.02 -13.23
C LEU A 583 14.45 -8.51 -13.12
N GLU A 584 14.55 -7.77 -14.22
CA GLU A 584 14.58 -6.29 -14.28
C GLU A 584 13.46 -5.64 -13.42
N PRO A 585 12.18 -6.04 -13.54
CA PRO A 585 11.11 -5.39 -12.78
C PRO A 585 11.24 -5.63 -11.27
N SER A 586 11.69 -6.82 -10.89
CA SER A 586 11.89 -7.19 -9.48
C SER A 586 13.13 -6.52 -8.88
N LEU A 587 14.20 -6.41 -9.65
CA LEU A 587 15.44 -5.74 -9.25
C LEU A 587 15.24 -4.24 -9.07
N THR A 588 14.45 -3.61 -9.94
CA THR A 588 14.08 -2.20 -9.80
C THR A 588 13.35 -1.96 -8.48
N ASN A 589 12.35 -2.76 -8.15
CA ASN A 589 11.66 -2.68 -6.85
C ASN A 589 12.62 -2.91 -5.67
N ALA A 590 13.50 -3.91 -5.76
CA ALA A 590 14.51 -4.20 -4.75
C ALA A 590 15.47 -3.02 -4.49
N ARG A 591 15.82 -2.25 -5.52
CA ARG A 591 16.68 -1.06 -5.38
C ARG A 591 16.03 0.06 -4.57
N TYR A 592 14.72 0.22 -4.67
CA TYR A 592 13.98 1.32 -4.02
C TYR A 592 13.35 0.95 -2.67
N ILE A 593 13.35 -0.33 -2.27
CA ILE A 593 12.81 -0.77 -0.98
C ILE A 593 13.44 -0.02 0.21
N MET A 594 14.73 0.34 0.12
CA MET A 594 15.45 1.13 1.13
C MET A 594 14.92 2.56 1.21
N ALA A 595 14.59 3.16 0.06
CA ALA A 595 13.96 4.48 0.01
C ALA A 595 12.60 4.46 0.70
N MET A 596 11.80 3.44 0.43
CA MET A 596 10.47 3.28 1.05
C MET A 596 10.58 3.06 2.54
N CYS A 597 11.46 2.17 3.00
CA CYS A 597 11.70 1.95 4.42
C CYS A 597 12.18 3.24 5.13
N GLY A 598 13.18 3.93 4.57
CA GLY A 598 13.66 5.20 5.09
C GLY A 598 12.57 6.28 5.16
N ALA A 599 11.76 6.39 4.10
CA ALA A 599 10.63 7.32 4.03
C ALA A 599 9.56 6.99 5.09
N THR A 600 9.28 5.71 5.39
CA THR A 600 8.31 5.36 6.45
C THR A 600 8.76 5.89 7.80
N PHE A 601 10.05 5.79 8.15
CA PHE A 601 10.58 6.34 9.39
C PHE A 601 10.52 7.87 9.43
N ILE A 602 10.89 8.54 8.33
CA ILE A 602 10.86 10.01 8.23
C ILE A 602 9.42 10.53 8.38
N PHE A 603 8.46 9.92 7.68
CA PHE A 603 7.06 10.32 7.78
C PHE A 603 6.44 9.95 9.12
N LEU A 604 6.83 8.83 9.72
CA LEU A 604 6.38 8.46 11.07
C LEU A 604 6.93 9.43 12.13
N ALA A 605 8.19 9.83 12.03
CA ALA A 605 8.79 10.86 12.89
C ALA A 605 8.07 12.21 12.72
N SER A 606 7.74 12.58 11.49
CA SER A 606 6.96 13.78 11.15
C SER A 606 5.56 13.74 11.75
N LEU A 607 4.88 12.59 11.64
CA LEU A 607 3.56 12.37 12.24
C LEU A 607 3.59 12.58 13.75
N ASN A 608 4.55 11.96 14.44
CA ASN A 608 4.68 12.09 15.90
C ASN A 608 4.96 13.54 16.33
N LEU A 609 5.83 14.24 15.58
CA LEU A 609 6.17 15.64 15.85
C LEU A 609 4.97 16.57 15.71
N ILE A 610 4.13 16.35 14.70
CA ILE A 610 2.92 17.16 14.47
C ILE A 610 1.85 16.82 15.51
N GLN A 611 1.70 15.54 15.85
CA GLN A 611 0.69 15.04 16.78
C GLN A 611 0.82 15.68 18.16
N SER A 612 2.03 15.67 18.72
CA SER A 612 2.30 16.30 20.01
C SER A 612 3.62 17.02 19.95
N TRP A 613 3.64 18.29 20.38
CA TRP A 613 4.92 18.94 20.61
C TRP A 613 5.62 18.17 21.75
N PRO A 614 6.80 17.61 21.52
CA PRO A 614 7.55 16.91 22.55
C PRO A 614 7.77 17.85 23.74
N ARG A 615 7.31 17.43 24.93
CA ARG A 615 7.52 18.19 26.18
C ARG A 615 8.82 17.84 26.87
N ASP A 616 9.29 16.62 26.64
CA ASP A 616 10.45 16.06 27.29
C ASP A 616 11.57 15.84 26.27
N ARG A 617 12.82 15.94 26.73
CA ARG A 617 14.03 15.63 25.96
C ARG A 617 14.04 14.19 25.47
N PHE A 618 13.42 13.25 26.20
CA PHE A 618 13.34 11.85 25.78
C PHE A 618 12.41 11.67 24.57
N HIS A 619 11.31 12.43 24.49
CA HIS A 619 10.44 12.43 23.30
C HIS A 619 11.15 13.05 22.10
N TRP A 620 11.90 14.15 22.29
CA TRP A 620 12.75 14.72 21.23
C TRP A 620 13.79 13.72 20.73
N ALA A 621 14.44 13.00 21.66
CA ALA A 621 15.42 11.98 21.32
C ALA A 621 14.82 10.83 20.50
N SER A 622 13.59 10.39 20.82
CA SER A 622 12.89 9.34 20.05
C SER A 622 12.49 9.82 18.65
N ILE A 623 11.99 11.06 18.52
CA ILE A 623 11.68 11.63 17.19
C ILE A 623 12.97 11.78 16.36
N PHE A 624 14.04 12.28 16.96
CA PHE A 624 15.33 12.45 16.28
C PHE A 624 15.95 11.10 15.90
N SER A 625 15.85 10.07 16.75
CA SER A 625 16.35 8.74 16.43
C SER A 625 15.62 8.13 15.23
N ARG A 626 14.30 8.31 15.13
CA ARG A 626 13.51 7.88 13.95
C ARG A 626 13.95 8.60 12.67
N TYR A 627 14.18 9.92 12.71
CA TYR A 627 14.74 10.65 11.56
C TYR A 627 16.14 10.13 11.20
N ALA A 628 17.02 9.96 12.19
CA ALA A 628 18.37 9.47 11.97
C ALA A 628 18.36 8.05 11.36
N MET A 629 17.50 7.15 11.83
CA MET A 629 17.30 5.82 11.25
C MET A 629 16.80 5.93 9.81
N GLY A 630 15.77 6.76 9.57
CA GLY A 630 15.23 6.99 8.23
C GLY A 630 16.28 7.50 7.23
N PHE A 631 17.10 8.49 7.61
CA PHE A 631 18.20 8.97 6.78
C PHE A 631 19.32 7.94 6.63
N SER A 632 19.60 7.13 7.65
CA SER A 632 20.60 6.07 7.59
C SER A 632 20.20 4.98 6.59
N VAL A 633 18.95 4.51 6.66
CA VAL A 633 18.39 3.54 5.70
C VAL A 633 18.30 4.14 4.31
N LEU A 634 17.90 5.41 4.18
CA LEU A 634 17.86 6.11 2.89
C LEU A 634 19.27 6.24 2.28
N SER A 635 20.31 6.44 3.10
CA SER A 635 21.70 6.50 2.66
C SER A 635 22.19 5.17 2.08
N LEU A 636 21.53 4.04 2.35
CA LEU A 636 21.84 2.79 1.68
C LEU A 636 21.53 2.83 0.17
N LEU A 637 20.75 3.82 -0.32
CA LEU A 637 20.64 4.08 -1.76
C LEU A 637 21.99 4.39 -2.42
N LEU A 638 23.01 4.81 -1.65
CA LEU A 638 24.37 4.96 -2.17
C LEU A 638 24.95 3.62 -2.66
N LEU A 639 24.40 2.47 -2.26
CA LEU A 639 24.76 1.16 -2.81
C LEU A 639 24.38 1.00 -4.29
N ASN A 640 23.48 1.83 -4.82
CA ASN A 640 23.17 1.86 -6.24
C ASN A 640 24.31 2.47 -7.07
N PHE A 641 25.29 3.16 -6.45
CA PHE A 641 26.47 3.63 -7.15
C PHE A 641 27.40 2.46 -7.48
N GLY A 642 27.57 2.22 -8.78
CA GLY A 642 28.46 1.22 -9.34
C GLY A 642 28.73 1.51 -10.81
N LYS A 643 29.89 1.05 -11.30
CA LYS A 643 30.27 1.21 -12.71
C LYS A 643 29.40 0.34 -13.61
N ASN A 644 29.09 -0.88 -13.16
CA ASN A 644 28.21 -1.81 -13.84
C ASN A 644 26.83 -1.81 -13.19
N GLN A 645 25.80 -1.49 -13.98
CA GLN A 645 24.39 -1.41 -13.55
C GLN A 645 23.55 -2.62 -13.97
N TYR A 646 24.18 -3.63 -14.60
CA TYR A 646 23.55 -4.89 -14.96
C TYR A 646 23.68 -5.92 -13.84
N TYR A 647 22.68 -6.80 -13.72
CA TYR A 647 22.65 -7.80 -12.66
C TYR A 647 23.56 -8.99 -12.96
N VAL A 648 23.57 -9.50 -14.20
CA VAL A 648 24.27 -10.74 -14.54
C VAL A 648 25.74 -10.46 -14.84
N ALA A 649 26.64 -10.83 -13.93
CA ALA A 649 28.09 -10.80 -14.17
C ALA A 649 28.65 -12.21 -14.34
N TRP A 650 29.55 -12.37 -15.31
CA TRP A 650 30.13 -13.66 -15.67
C TRP A 650 31.59 -13.80 -15.22
N THR A 651 32.25 -12.69 -14.89
CA THR A 651 33.66 -12.67 -14.49
C THR A 651 33.83 -12.02 -13.12
N ASP A 652 34.80 -12.50 -12.33
CA ASP A 652 35.08 -11.96 -10.97
C ASP A 652 35.37 -10.44 -10.98
N ARG A 653 35.95 -9.95 -12.08
CA ARG A 653 36.19 -8.53 -12.29
C ARG A 653 34.90 -7.75 -12.52
N GLU A 654 34.00 -8.26 -13.34
CA GLU A 654 32.69 -7.64 -13.55
C GLU A 654 31.89 -7.66 -12.25
N ASP A 655 31.96 -8.75 -11.50
CA ASP A 655 31.27 -8.94 -10.22
C ASP A 655 31.73 -7.93 -9.15
N SER A 656 33.05 -7.69 -9.04
CA SER A 656 33.61 -6.67 -8.15
C SER A 656 33.35 -5.22 -8.59
N GLU A 657 33.08 -4.98 -9.89
CA GLU A 657 32.75 -3.65 -10.44
C GLU A 657 31.22 -3.37 -10.46
N ARG A 658 30.37 -4.33 -10.02
CA ARG A 658 28.90 -4.17 -9.90
C ARG A 658 28.52 -3.16 -8.82
N ALA A 659 27.34 -2.56 -9.00
CA ALA A 659 26.71 -1.79 -7.94
C ALA A 659 26.51 -2.64 -6.68
N GLY A 660 26.84 -2.07 -5.51
CA GLY A 660 26.77 -2.77 -4.23
C GLY A 660 25.37 -3.28 -3.88
N VAL A 661 24.31 -2.68 -4.45
CA VAL A 661 22.93 -3.13 -4.28
C VAL A 661 22.72 -4.56 -4.77
N PHE A 662 23.40 -4.97 -5.84
CA PHE A 662 23.27 -6.32 -6.37
C PHE A 662 24.00 -7.34 -5.51
N LEU A 663 25.18 -6.99 -5.00
CA LEU A 663 25.89 -7.83 -4.02
C LEU A 663 25.06 -8.00 -2.74
N TRP A 664 24.34 -6.95 -2.34
CA TRP A 664 23.41 -7.01 -1.20
C TRP A 664 22.20 -7.90 -1.47
N ILE A 665 21.62 -7.86 -2.68
CA ILE A 665 20.55 -8.78 -3.12
C ILE A 665 21.06 -10.22 -3.16
N ASP A 666 22.21 -10.48 -3.77
CA ASP A 666 22.81 -11.81 -3.89
C ASP A 666 23.18 -12.42 -2.54
N SER A 667 23.41 -11.58 -1.53
CA SER A 667 23.71 -12.02 -0.16
C SER A 667 22.49 -12.38 0.67
N ASP A 668 21.26 -12.22 0.16
CA ASP A 668 20.00 -12.40 0.88
C ASP A 668 19.84 -11.50 2.14
N TRP A 669 20.64 -10.43 2.28
CA TRP A 669 20.61 -9.52 3.43
C TRP A 669 19.60 -8.39 3.34
N VAL A 670 18.84 -8.31 2.24
CA VAL A 670 17.87 -7.22 2.02
C VAL A 670 16.82 -7.14 3.13
N LEU A 671 16.02 -8.20 3.32
CA LEU A 671 14.99 -8.22 4.35
C LEU A 671 15.57 -8.24 5.78
N PRO A 672 16.65 -9.00 6.09
CA PRO A 672 17.30 -8.95 7.40
C PRO A 672 17.77 -7.57 7.83
N THR A 673 18.37 -6.79 6.93
CA THR A 673 18.84 -5.43 7.28
C THR A 673 17.67 -4.47 7.54
N LEU A 674 16.57 -4.56 6.79
CA LEU A 674 15.35 -3.79 7.07
C LEU A 674 14.72 -4.19 8.40
N ALA A 675 14.61 -5.50 8.67
CA ALA A 675 14.11 -6.02 9.95
C ALA A 675 14.97 -5.55 11.12
N LEU A 676 16.30 -5.59 10.96
CA LEU A 676 17.25 -5.08 11.96
C LEU A 676 17.04 -3.58 12.22
N ALA A 677 16.81 -2.76 11.19
CA ALA A 677 16.54 -1.34 11.37
C ALA A 677 15.30 -1.09 12.25
N TYR A 678 14.20 -1.84 12.01
CA TYR A 678 13.01 -1.77 12.85
C TYR A 678 13.25 -2.25 14.29
N VAL A 679 13.96 -3.36 14.47
CA VAL A 679 14.31 -3.90 15.79
C VAL A 679 15.18 -2.91 16.57
N ILE A 680 16.21 -2.34 15.94
CA ILE A 680 17.08 -1.34 16.56
C ILE A 680 16.28 -0.11 16.96
N GLN A 681 15.42 0.40 16.08
CA GLN A 681 14.57 1.55 16.39
C GLN A 681 13.64 1.26 17.58
N PHE A 682 13.05 0.07 17.63
CA PHE A 682 12.24 -0.36 18.77
C PHE A 682 13.03 -0.41 20.08
N ILE A 683 14.25 -0.97 20.06
CA ILE A 683 15.11 -1.03 21.24
C ILE A 683 15.47 0.38 21.72
N ILE A 684 15.81 1.29 20.80
CA ILE A 684 16.12 2.69 21.12
C ILE A 684 14.91 3.36 21.79
N ASP A 685 13.72 3.24 21.21
CA ASP A 685 12.50 3.84 21.77
C ASP A 685 12.17 3.26 23.15
N THR A 686 12.34 1.95 23.34
CA THR A 686 12.12 1.27 24.63
C THR A 686 13.10 1.76 25.70
N ILE A 687 14.38 1.89 25.36
CA ILE A 687 15.41 2.42 26.27
C ILE A 687 15.08 3.86 26.67
N LEU A 688 14.67 4.70 25.71
CA LEU A 688 14.32 6.09 25.99
C LEU A 688 13.11 6.23 26.92
N VAL A 689 12.10 5.38 26.76
CA VAL A 689 10.94 5.33 27.67
C VAL A 689 11.35 4.84 29.06
N TYR A 690 12.21 3.83 29.15
CA TYR A 690 12.72 3.37 30.44
C TYR A 690 13.52 4.47 31.17
N LEU A 691 14.37 5.19 30.43
CA LEU A 691 15.15 6.31 30.96
C LEU A 691 14.25 7.47 31.40
N SER A 692 13.16 7.76 30.68
CA SER A 692 12.23 8.83 31.07
C SER A 692 11.54 8.49 32.39
N VAL A 693 11.05 7.25 32.55
CA VAL A 693 10.42 6.80 33.80
C VAL A 693 11.41 6.82 34.97
N TRP A 694 12.63 6.35 34.76
CA TRP A 694 13.67 6.35 35.79
C TRP A 694 14.01 7.78 36.24
N TYR A 695 14.13 8.71 35.29
CA TYR A 695 14.44 10.10 35.58
C TYR A 695 13.29 10.80 36.33
N SER A 696 12.03 10.59 35.92
CA SER A 696 10.86 11.16 36.61
C SER A 696 10.73 10.64 38.05
N LYS A 697 11.03 9.36 38.31
CA LYS A 697 11.04 8.81 39.68
C LYS A 697 12.11 9.47 40.55
N LYS A 698 13.29 9.73 39.98
CA LYS A 698 14.38 10.40 40.70
C LYS A 698 13.99 11.83 41.08
N GLU A 699 13.41 12.60 40.15
CA GLU A 699 12.94 13.95 40.44
C GLU A 699 11.84 13.96 41.52
N ALA A 700 10.86 13.05 41.45
CA ALA A 700 9.83 12.93 42.47
C ALA A 700 10.42 12.66 43.87
N SER A 701 11.37 11.72 43.97
CA SER A 701 12.04 11.42 45.24
C SER A 701 12.85 12.60 45.80
N GLN A 702 13.43 13.43 44.93
CA GLN A 702 14.15 14.63 45.34
C GLN A 702 13.19 15.72 45.82
N SER A 703 12.05 15.91 45.14
CA SER A 703 11.01 16.84 45.57
C SER A 703 10.43 16.47 46.93
N GLU A 704 10.11 15.19 47.17
CA GLU A 704 9.65 14.72 48.49
C GLU A 704 10.71 14.93 49.59
N THR A 705 11.99 14.80 49.25
CA THR A 705 13.07 15.04 50.19
C THR A 705 13.17 16.52 50.54
N ILE A 706 13.08 17.41 49.55
CA ILE A 706 13.10 18.87 49.77
C ILE A 706 11.89 19.32 50.59
N GLU A 707 10.69 18.81 50.31
CA GLU A 707 9.48 19.13 51.05
C GLU A 707 9.53 18.66 52.51
N LYS A 708 10.23 17.55 52.80
CA LYS A 708 10.46 17.11 54.18
C LYS A 708 11.46 17.97 54.97
N TYR A 709 12.31 18.74 54.28
CA TYR A 709 13.33 19.59 54.90
C TYR A 709 12.98 21.09 54.90
N ALA A 710 11.95 21.50 54.16
CA ALA A 710 11.36 22.84 54.20
C ALA A 710 10.29 22.91 55.30
#